data_AF-A0A357JDB3-F1
#
_entry.id   AF-A0A357JDB3-F1
#
_cell.length_a   1.000
_cell.length_b   1.000
_cell.length_c   1.000
_cell.angle_alpha   90.00
_cell.angle_beta   90.00
_cell.angle_gamma   90.00
#
_symmetry.space_group_name_H-M   'P 1'
#
loop_
_entity.id
_entity.type
_entity.pdbx_description
1 polymer ?
#
loop_
_entity_poly.entity_id
_entity_poly.type
_entity_poly.pdbx_seq_one_letter_code
_entity_poly.pdbx_strand_id
1 'polypeptide(L)'
;ISTKTKKYQISNRFNVSDISFSANIYNNNSCNFFDDDYNIDNDYGYFFIGNNYYYSATEIVNKNEKQEGIHQIGETLFSAAMGQFPLIGNILTISDALFSIADGFFMMENSVRYNETNESYYFNEVNFNNTRETQKQTYNGLLKTSVIAINSYGKLLFELNDYARGVFNITHTDRASSVREYCLIQFDIGLKVIDNYKNTTTLFTSDWLNYDIGQPNINETVLNQETEYYILPQKDQIFVFNVPYNGKYVFSIQSYNMRVLLDEVPLESNNRTYEIDLIANKNYTIRLQNYGFVINRGIFIIDAKTISNCEQIPIPSNEKSLVRYSPSRSDMYTVDVGSNGEICDVLLFVNGSFSRLQMLDDYVIGRQIDLFLKGEENYYFLVSNTSQDDSIVKFDIMSVENSIAVGEKCEISLSEHDNYKYIRLLTSETEILDYYIMCDSTINPEEVYSFRLIDADGNFCAIDSFSYGYMKAFSLRPNSVYYFGVYSSHAKLSSVNVTTQSPVYKWKIYRNDKLIRSDSQKSIILERGENYKFELWINDLVKVRELQKISDSINGQGIKDFNAYFGSINISTDRQDNSSFTLVGYMDDDKSAWYAHELNVTVVLSLSELSISIEDKDQLILRITSSRDINITEINIELSGKNEKGINFSGTLSSIGESCDLLDVLASEKAINDSIIRLKNVKINTNYGVSRYVSLDKSFIINCMYSRSETTGKIFKITKYYITNALHLYNIRNFNSSVYMDNDINIGNTYREWEPIDLWEYTFWGESHNIYGLKITHQQSGNIGFIRRNLGAVNNVTIYGNITLSANNSDLWSNVGGIVGVNDCIPAASEEDTENKGGVNFSCFIGEISVPRPYSIVGGIVGVNYGQIWGCITGDSNQKTTITGYGDIGGISGKNTNFIYTCVVTNLDIKSKSTRQGGTIGGVVGHCTKGEMQLIRVNNTKIESIGYLGIGVMPKMGIVVGYLIEGVLKNVEASNCSYDISALFVGDKIYCFRDDKAFWGKWENATIDGITGLYGP
;
A
#
# COMPACT_ATOMS: atom_id res chain seq x y z
N ILE A 1 -79.36 24.43 -56.97
CA ILE A 1 -79.55 24.14 -58.42
C ILE A 1 -81.03 23.87 -58.62
N SER A 2 -81.72 24.70 -59.41
CA SER A 2 -83.15 24.50 -59.69
C SER A 2 -83.33 23.18 -60.43
N THR A 3 -84.07 22.25 -59.84
CA THR A 3 -84.50 21.02 -60.50
C THR A 3 -85.55 21.40 -61.53
N LYS A 4 -85.10 21.81 -62.72
CA LYS A 4 -85.90 21.60 -63.93
C LYS A 4 -86.06 20.09 -64.06
N THR A 5 -87.15 19.57 -63.53
CA THR A 5 -87.61 18.22 -63.83
C THR A 5 -87.86 18.20 -65.33
N LYS A 6 -86.86 17.75 -66.11
CA LYS A 6 -87.09 17.36 -67.50
C LYS A 6 -88.15 16.27 -67.42
N LYS A 7 -89.38 16.62 -67.78
CA LYS A 7 -90.41 15.61 -68.07
C LYS A 7 -89.89 14.86 -69.29
N TYR A 8 -89.30 13.69 -69.05
CA TYR A 8 -88.97 12.77 -70.12
C TYR A 8 -90.30 12.35 -70.75
N GLN A 9 -90.54 12.78 -71.99
CA GLN A 9 -91.60 12.21 -72.81
C GLN A 9 -91.08 10.92 -73.41
N ILE A 10 -91.94 9.90 -73.46
CA ILE A 10 -91.69 8.66 -74.17
C ILE A 10 -91.31 9.03 -75.62
N SER A 11 -90.12 8.61 -76.05
CA SER A 11 -89.65 8.86 -77.40
C SER A 11 -90.19 7.77 -78.33
N ASN A 12 -90.96 8.15 -79.35
CA ASN A 12 -91.33 7.20 -80.42
C ASN A 12 -90.14 6.90 -81.36
N ARG A 13 -89.04 7.65 -81.25
CA ARG A 13 -87.87 7.53 -82.12
C ARG A 13 -86.81 6.59 -81.54
N PHE A 14 -86.52 6.69 -80.25
CA PHE A 14 -85.44 5.95 -79.61
C PHE A 14 -86.02 5.01 -78.56
N ASN A 15 -85.80 3.71 -78.73
CA ASN A 15 -86.17 2.69 -77.75
C ASN A 15 -84.91 2.10 -77.12
N VAL A 16 -84.91 1.88 -75.81
CA VAL A 16 -83.84 1.14 -75.13
C VAL A 16 -84.15 -0.34 -75.26
N SER A 17 -83.14 -1.11 -75.64
CA SER A 17 -83.18 -2.56 -75.74
C SER A 17 -81.96 -3.17 -75.08
N ASP A 18 -82.04 -4.42 -74.65
CA ASP A 18 -80.94 -5.23 -74.12
C ASP A 18 -80.01 -4.52 -73.13
N ILE A 19 -80.29 -4.64 -71.83
CA ILE A 19 -79.44 -4.11 -70.77
C ILE A 19 -78.53 -5.23 -70.24
N SER A 20 -77.23 -5.06 -70.35
CA SER A 20 -76.18 -5.99 -69.91
C SER A 20 -75.44 -5.45 -68.69
N PHE A 21 -74.89 -6.34 -67.86
CA PHE A 21 -74.15 -5.98 -66.65
C PHE A 21 -72.85 -6.76 -66.57
N SER A 22 -71.80 -6.14 -66.07
CA SER A 22 -70.58 -6.86 -65.69
C SER A 22 -69.95 -6.32 -64.42
N ALA A 23 -69.13 -7.16 -63.79
CA ALA A 23 -68.44 -6.87 -62.55
C ALA A 23 -67.07 -7.54 -62.46
N ASN A 24 -66.08 -6.82 -61.93
CA ASN A 24 -64.73 -7.30 -61.61
C ASN A 24 -64.45 -7.14 -60.11
N ILE A 25 -63.70 -8.07 -59.51
CA ILE A 25 -63.21 -7.98 -58.14
C ILE A 25 -61.69 -8.02 -58.13
N TYR A 26 -61.06 -7.06 -57.46
CA TYR A 26 -59.62 -6.98 -57.27
C TYR A 26 -59.24 -6.94 -55.80
N ASN A 27 -58.18 -7.63 -55.42
CA ASN A 27 -57.51 -7.50 -54.14
C ASN A 27 -56.76 -6.17 -54.08
N ASN A 28 -56.97 -5.38 -53.03
CA ASN A 28 -56.39 -4.04 -52.94
C ASN A 28 -54.96 -4.03 -52.36
N ASN A 29 -54.71 -4.92 -51.40
CA ASN A 29 -53.47 -4.98 -50.62
C ASN A 29 -52.66 -6.28 -50.87
N SER A 30 -53.00 -7.02 -51.91
CA SER A 30 -52.29 -8.23 -52.34
C SER A 30 -52.36 -8.37 -53.85
N CYS A 31 -51.45 -9.17 -54.39
CA CYS A 31 -51.42 -9.48 -55.82
C CYS A 31 -52.75 -10.04 -56.33
N ASN A 32 -53.08 -9.67 -57.56
CA ASN A 32 -54.23 -10.11 -58.33
C ASN A 32 -53.80 -11.12 -59.40
N PHE A 33 -54.78 -11.85 -59.94
CA PHE A 33 -54.53 -12.82 -60.99
C PHE A 33 -53.82 -12.17 -62.20
N PHE A 34 -52.74 -12.80 -62.69
CA PHE A 34 -51.77 -12.31 -63.69
C PHE A 34 -50.68 -11.33 -63.22
N ASP A 35 -50.62 -10.94 -61.95
CA ASP A 35 -49.39 -10.34 -61.42
C ASP A 35 -48.27 -11.40 -61.40
N ASP A 36 -47.02 -11.01 -61.70
CA ASP A 36 -45.87 -11.93 -61.80
C ASP A 36 -45.68 -12.81 -60.55
N ASP A 37 -46.07 -12.30 -59.38
CA ASP A 37 -45.94 -12.95 -58.07
C ASP A 37 -47.29 -13.45 -57.50
N TYR A 38 -48.34 -13.51 -58.32
CA TYR A 38 -49.64 -13.99 -57.88
C TYR A 38 -49.60 -15.48 -57.53
N ASN A 39 -50.03 -15.81 -56.31
CA ASN A 39 -50.26 -17.18 -55.88
C ASN A 39 -51.72 -17.35 -55.43
N ILE A 40 -52.43 -18.25 -56.11
CA ILE A 40 -53.79 -18.66 -55.76
C ILE A 40 -53.92 -19.17 -54.32
N ASP A 41 -52.86 -19.81 -53.78
CA ASP A 41 -52.80 -20.30 -52.40
C ASP A 41 -52.72 -19.16 -51.37
N ASN A 42 -52.44 -17.93 -51.82
CA ASN A 42 -52.40 -16.73 -50.99
C ASN A 42 -53.56 -15.75 -51.28
N ASP A 43 -54.43 -16.06 -52.25
CA ASP A 43 -55.62 -15.25 -52.55
C ASP A 43 -56.78 -15.63 -51.62
N TYR A 44 -57.04 -14.79 -50.62
CA TYR A 44 -58.15 -14.88 -49.67
C TYR A 44 -59.25 -13.85 -49.98
N GLY A 45 -59.15 -13.20 -51.14
CA GLY A 45 -60.08 -12.17 -51.59
C GLY A 45 -61.46 -12.69 -51.97
N TYR A 46 -62.32 -11.75 -52.32
CA TYR A 46 -63.66 -12.07 -52.82
C TYR A 46 -63.60 -12.68 -54.22
N PHE A 47 -64.57 -13.54 -54.54
CA PHE A 47 -64.75 -14.16 -55.85
C PHE A 47 -66.23 -14.44 -56.12
N PHE A 48 -66.60 -14.52 -57.40
CA PHE A 48 -67.97 -14.78 -57.84
C PHE A 48 -68.34 -16.25 -57.70
N ILE A 49 -69.56 -16.50 -57.23
CA ILE A 49 -70.15 -17.84 -57.10
C ILE A 49 -71.43 -18.00 -57.93
N GLY A 50 -71.97 -16.90 -58.43
CA GLY A 50 -73.11 -16.98 -59.32
C GLY A 50 -73.64 -15.63 -59.76
N ASN A 51 -74.53 -15.64 -60.74
CA ASN A 51 -75.20 -14.44 -61.20
C ASN A 51 -76.64 -14.71 -61.61
N ASN A 52 -77.49 -13.69 -61.39
CA ASN A 52 -78.91 -13.71 -61.70
C ASN A 52 -79.29 -12.45 -62.48
N TYR A 53 -80.26 -12.58 -63.38
CA TYR A 53 -80.79 -11.46 -64.16
C TYR A 53 -82.31 -11.41 -64.04
N TYR A 54 -82.82 -10.26 -63.64
CA TYR A 54 -84.25 -9.99 -63.52
C TYR A 54 -84.62 -8.83 -64.42
N TYR A 55 -85.76 -8.93 -65.10
CA TYR A 55 -86.23 -7.85 -65.96
C TYR A 55 -87.76 -7.80 -66.02
N SER A 56 -88.27 -6.60 -66.32
CA SER A 56 -89.59 -6.34 -66.90
C SER A 56 -89.35 -5.59 -68.19
N ALA A 57 -89.90 -6.08 -69.30
CA ALA A 57 -89.74 -5.49 -70.61
C ALA A 57 -91.03 -5.64 -71.44
N THR A 58 -91.13 -4.86 -72.50
CA THR A 58 -92.21 -4.87 -73.48
C THR A 58 -91.73 -5.54 -74.77
N GLU A 59 -92.48 -6.52 -75.31
CA GLU A 59 -92.21 -7.16 -76.61
C GLU A 59 -93.11 -6.59 -77.72
N ILE A 60 -92.58 -6.47 -78.94
CA ILE A 60 -93.35 -6.17 -80.16
C ILE A 60 -93.63 -7.50 -80.89
N VAL A 61 -94.87 -7.99 -80.80
CA VAL A 61 -95.26 -9.30 -81.36
C VAL A 61 -95.63 -9.21 -82.84
N ASN A 62 -96.21 -8.08 -83.24
CA ASN A 62 -96.53 -7.72 -84.64
C ASN A 62 -96.28 -6.23 -84.85
N LYS A 63 -96.14 -5.79 -86.11
CA LYS A 63 -95.70 -4.44 -86.56
C LYS A 63 -96.23 -3.20 -85.82
N ASN A 64 -97.19 -3.28 -84.89
CA ASN A 64 -97.55 -2.24 -83.91
C ASN A 64 -98.26 -2.78 -82.63
N GLU A 65 -98.28 -4.09 -82.36
CA GLU A 65 -98.91 -4.66 -81.15
C GLU A 65 -97.85 -4.83 -80.05
N LYS A 66 -98.06 -4.12 -78.94
CA LYS A 66 -97.25 -4.21 -77.73
C LYS A 66 -97.96 -5.12 -76.73
N GLN A 67 -97.20 -6.02 -76.14
CA GLN A 67 -97.68 -6.79 -75.00
C GLN A 67 -96.85 -6.37 -73.77
N GLU A 68 -97.53 -5.74 -72.81
CA GLU A 68 -96.93 -5.29 -71.55
C GLU A 68 -96.83 -6.47 -70.57
N GLY A 69 -95.73 -6.53 -69.79
CA GLY A 69 -95.59 -7.49 -68.70
C GLY A 69 -95.28 -8.93 -69.13
N ILE A 70 -94.51 -9.14 -70.20
CA ILE A 70 -94.11 -10.47 -70.66
C ILE A 70 -92.82 -10.97 -69.99
N HIS A 71 -92.81 -12.24 -69.57
CA HIS A 71 -91.66 -12.95 -69.03
C HIS A 71 -90.94 -13.88 -70.05
N GLN A 72 -91.41 -13.96 -71.30
CA GLN A 72 -91.02 -14.95 -72.32
C GLN A 72 -90.65 -14.32 -73.67
N ILE A 73 -89.53 -14.72 -74.29
CA ILE A 73 -89.20 -14.37 -75.68
C ILE A 73 -88.58 -15.59 -76.40
N GLY A 74 -88.98 -15.82 -77.66
CA GLY A 74 -88.32 -16.77 -78.56
C GLY A 74 -87.01 -16.21 -79.17
N GLU A 75 -86.00 -17.07 -79.36
CA GLU A 75 -84.66 -16.78 -79.91
C GLU A 75 -84.00 -15.47 -79.40
N THR A 76 -83.88 -15.31 -78.08
CA THR A 76 -82.96 -14.34 -77.46
C THR A 76 -81.69 -15.08 -77.03
N LEU A 77 -80.52 -14.56 -77.41
CA LEU A 77 -79.25 -15.09 -76.92
C LEU A 77 -78.94 -14.42 -75.58
N PHE A 78 -78.94 -15.20 -74.51
CA PHE A 78 -78.49 -14.79 -73.19
C PHE A 78 -77.13 -15.45 -72.94
N SER A 79 -76.14 -14.65 -72.56
CA SER A 79 -74.81 -15.14 -72.26
C SER A 79 -74.41 -14.69 -70.85
N ALA A 80 -74.21 -15.66 -69.96
CA ALA A 80 -73.56 -15.42 -68.68
C ALA A 80 -72.18 -16.07 -68.70
N ALA A 81 -71.21 -15.34 -68.18
CA ALA A 81 -69.84 -15.82 -68.11
C ALA A 81 -69.21 -15.43 -66.79
N MET A 82 -68.37 -16.32 -66.28
CA MET A 82 -67.44 -16.01 -65.21
C MET A 82 -66.04 -16.41 -65.61
N GLY A 83 -65.07 -15.65 -65.14
CA GLY A 83 -63.69 -15.83 -65.55
C GLY A 83 -62.72 -15.10 -64.66
N GLN A 84 -61.49 -15.04 -65.15
CA GLN A 84 -60.36 -14.42 -64.48
C GLN A 84 -59.81 -13.37 -65.44
N PHE A 85 -60.23 -12.11 -65.28
CA PHE A 85 -59.84 -11.03 -66.18
C PHE A 85 -58.70 -10.18 -65.57
N PRO A 86 -57.58 -9.94 -66.28
CA PRO A 86 -56.39 -9.28 -65.74
C PRO A 86 -56.50 -7.76 -65.57
N LEU A 87 -57.43 -7.11 -66.27
CA LEU A 87 -57.37 -5.67 -66.50
C LEU A 87 -58.46 -4.92 -65.75
N ILE A 88 -58.03 -4.00 -64.88
CA ILE A 88 -58.87 -2.92 -64.34
C ILE A 88 -59.40 -2.11 -65.53
N GLY A 89 -60.66 -2.33 -65.90
CA GLY A 89 -61.25 -1.76 -67.10
C GLY A 89 -62.62 -2.34 -67.45
N ASN A 90 -63.22 -1.82 -68.53
CA ASN A 90 -64.50 -2.31 -69.06
C ASN A 90 -64.36 -3.76 -69.54
N ILE A 91 -65.27 -4.63 -69.11
CA ILE A 91 -65.31 -6.03 -69.55
C ILE A 91 -66.22 -6.17 -70.78
N LEU A 92 -67.29 -5.36 -70.84
CA LEU A 92 -68.18 -5.32 -72.00
C LEU A 92 -67.49 -4.64 -73.16
N THR A 93 -67.41 -5.36 -74.28
CA THR A 93 -66.92 -4.83 -75.56
C THR A 93 -68.06 -4.77 -76.59
N ILE A 94 -67.96 -3.83 -77.53
CA ILE A 94 -68.96 -3.59 -78.57
C ILE A 94 -68.40 -4.07 -79.93
N SER A 95 -69.06 -5.01 -80.60
CA SER A 95 -68.77 -5.40 -82.00
C SER A 95 -70.05 -5.41 -82.85
N ASP A 96 -70.08 -4.67 -83.97
CA ASP A 96 -71.06 -4.47 -85.07
C ASP A 96 -72.59 -4.74 -84.94
N ALA A 97 -73.10 -5.30 -83.84
CA ALA A 97 -74.49 -5.33 -83.36
C ALA A 97 -74.66 -6.05 -81.99
N LEU A 98 -73.60 -6.65 -81.42
CA LEU A 98 -73.65 -7.61 -80.32
C LEU A 98 -72.73 -7.19 -79.16
N PHE A 99 -73.16 -7.43 -77.91
CA PHE A 99 -72.26 -7.40 -76.76
C PHE A 99 -71.38 -8.65 -76.79
N SER A 100 -70.05 -8.47 -76.81
CA SER A 100 -69.08 -9.55 -76.73
C SER A 100 -68.34 -9.52 -75.40
N ILE A 101 -68.03 -10.71 -74.90
CA ILE A 101 -67.18 -10.92 -73.73
C ILE A 101 -65.75 -11.02 -74.25
N ALA A 102 -64.80 -10.32 -73.61
CA ALA A 102 -63.38 -10.40 -73.97
C ALA A 102 -62.86 -11.86 -73.88
N ASP A 103 -61.87 -12.24 -74.69
CA ASP A 103 -61.35 -13.62 -74.72
C ASP A 103 -60.83 -14.07 -73.33
N GLY A 104 -61.16 -15.28 -72.89
CA GLY A 104 -60.63 -15.88 -71.65
C GLY A 104 -61.64 -16.30 -70.57
N PHE A 105 -62.93 -16.40 -70.89
CA PHE A 105 -63.98 -16.80 -69.94
C PHE A 105 -64.38 -18.27 -70.07
N PHE A 106 -64.80 -18.88 -68.96
CA PHE A 106 -65.58 -20.12 -68.98
C PHE A 106 -67.02 -19.75 -69.36
N MET A 107 -67.31 -19.82 -70.66
CA MET A 107 -68.62 -19.49 -71.22
C MET A 107 -69.61 -20.63 -70.97
N MET A 108 -70.70 -20.35 -70.25
CA MET A 108 -71.90 -21.18 -70.32
C MET A 108 -73.00 -20.37 -71.00
N GLU A 109 -73.22 -20.67 -72.28
CA GLU A 109 -74.40 -20.18 -72.98
C GLU A 109 -75.63 -20.88 -72.39
N ASN A 110 -76.42 -20.14 -71.60
CA ASN A 110 -77.68 -20.62 -71.06
C ASN A 110 -78.83 -19.93 -71.79
N SER A 111 -79.56 -20.70 -72.59
CA SER A 111 -80.83 -20.26 -73.18
C SER A 111 -81.92 -20.18 -72.11
N VAL A 112 -82.84 -19.22 -72.26
CA VAL A 112 -84.04 -19.12 -71.42
C VAL A 112 -84.87 -20.42 -71.51
N ARG A 113 -85.32 -20.97 -70.38
CA ARG A 113 -86.13 -22.20 -70.34
C ARG A 113 -87.60 -21.89 -70.05
N TYR A 114 -88.49 -22.65 -70.70
CA TYR A 114 -89.93 -22.64 -70.41
C TYR A 114 -90.26 -23.57 -69.24
N ASN A 115 -90.93 -23.04 -68.21
CA ASN A 115 -91.57 -23.84 -67.19
C ASN A 115 -92.99 -24.19 -67.64
N GLU A 116 -93.20 -25.43 -68.11
CA GLU A 116 -94.51 -25.90 -68.55
C GLU A 116 -95.58 -25.86 -67.44
N THR A 117 -95.20 -25.92 -66.16
CA THR A 117 -96.15 -25.98 -65.03
C THR A 117 -96.68 -24.61 -64.61
N ASN A 118 -95.86 -23.57 -64.75
CA ASN A 118 -96.19 -22.21 -64.31
C ASN A 118 -96.36 -21.23 -65.49
N GLU A 119 -96.34 -21.74 -66.72
CA GLU A 119 -96.40 -20.97 -67.98
C GLU A 119 -95.46 -19.75 -67.97
N SER A 120 -94.25 -19.92 -67.44
CA SER A 120 -93.30 -18.83 -67.27
C SER A 120 -91.91 -19.19 -67.77
N TYR A 121 -91.21 -18.20 -68.31
CA TYR A 121 -89.84 -18.32 -68.77
C TYR A 121 -88.92 -17.75 -67.71
N TYR A 122 -87.84 -18.45 -67.42
CA TYR A 122 -86.89 -18.03 -66.41
C TYR A 122 -85.46 -18.36 -66.83
N PHE A 123 -84.54 -17.56 -66.32
CA PHE A 123 -83.12 -17.81 -66.42
C PHE A 123 -82.71 -18.74 -65.27
N ASN A 124 -82.02 -19.83 -65.59
CA ASN A 124 -81.38 -20.64 -64.56
C ASN A 124 -80.20 -19.85 -64.01
N GLU A 125 -80.22 -19.61 -62.69
CA GLU A 125 -79.07 -19.06 -61.97
C GLU A 125 -77.79 -19.79 -62.38
N VAL A 126 -76.78 -19.04 -62.78
CA VAL A 126 -75.47 -19.64 -62.99
C VAL A 126 -74.85 -19.77 -61.61
N ASN A 127 -74.81 -21.00 -61.11
CA ASN A 127 -74.18 -21.32 -59.83
C ASN A 127 -72.87 -22.04 -60.11
N PHE A 128 -71.77 -21.50 -59.59
CA PHE A 128 -70.46 -22.11 -59.59
C PHE A 128 -70.09 -22.55 -58.17
N ASN A 129 -69.07 -23.40 -58.08
CA ASN A 129 -68.43 -23.80 -56.83
C ASN A 129 -68.27 -22.62 -55.86
N ASN A 130 -68.81 -22.77 -54.66
CA ASN A 130 -69.02 -21.69 -53.70
C ASN A 130 -67.92 -21.61 -52.62
N THR A 131 -66.86 -22.40 -52.72
CA THR A 131 -65.71 -22.34 -51.82
C THR A 131 -64.42 -22.15 -52.61
N ARG A 132 -63.44 -21.50 -51.98
CA ARG A 132 -62.13 -21.26 -52.57
C ARG A 132 -61.48 -22.57 -53.02
N GLU A 133 -61.42 -23.58 -52.15
CA GLU A 133 -60.80 -24.87 -52.50
C GLU A 133 -61.49 -25.58 -53.67
N THR A 134 -62.82 -25.51 -53.76
CA THR A 134 -63.55 -26.13 -54.88
C THR A 134 -63.36 -25.36 -56.19
N GLN A 135 -63.24 -24.03 -56.16
CA GLN A 135 -62.86 -23.24 -57.34
C GLN A 135 -61.41 -23.49 -57.76
N LYS A 136 -60.45 -23.54 -56.83
CA LYS A 136 -59.04 -23.87 -57.10
C LYS A 136 -58.90 -25.20 -57.85
N GLN A 137 -59.58 -26.24 -57.36
CA GLN A 137 -59.52 -27.58 -57.95
C GLN A 137 -60.18 -27.67 -59.32
N THR A 138 -61.24 -26.88 -59.56
CA THR A 138 -62.08 -27.02 -60.76
C THR A 138 -61.67 -26.05 -61.88
N TYR A 139 -61.28 -24.83 -61.53
CA TYR A 139 -61.00 -23.76 -62.49
C TYR A 139 -59.53 -23.32 -62.50
N ASN A 140 -58.67 -23.93 -61.68
CA ASN A 140 -57.27 -23.55 -61.51
C ASN A 140 -57.08 -22.05 -61.14
N GLY A 141 -58.06 -21.49 -60.43
CA GLY A 141 -58.11 -20.06 -60.09
C GLY A 141 -59.45 -19.68 -59.45
N LEU A 142 -59.56 -18.46 -58.95
CA LEU A 142 -60.80 -17.91 -58.41
C LEU A 142 -61.51 -17.06 -59.46
N LEU A 143 -62.82 -17.20 -59.60
CA LEU A 143 -63.59 -16.42 -60.57
C LEU A 143 -63.68 -14.95 -60.10
N LYS A 144 -62.84 -14.07 -60.67
CA LYS A 144 -62.72 -12.65 -60.30
C LYS A 144 -63.54 -11.72 -61.19
N THR A 145 -64.18 -12.25 -62.23
CA THR A 145 -65.00 -11.49 -63.17
C THR A 145 -66.31 -12.20 -63.46
N SER A 146 -67.41 -11.46 -63.54
CA SER A 146 -68.73 -11.97 -63.93
C SER A 146 -69.43 -11.04 -64.91
N VAL A 147 -70.01 -11.60 -65.97
CA VAL A 147 -70.72 -10.88 -67.03
C VAL A 147 -72.09 -11.50 -67.27
N ILE A 148 -73.08 -10.62 -67.47
CA ILE A 148 -74.42 -10.93 -67.95
C ILE A 148 -74.64 -10.11 -69.23
N ALA A 149 -74.47 -10.75 -70.38
CA ALA A 149 -74.64 -10.13 -71.69
C ALA A 149 -75.99 -10.55 -72.31
N ILE A 150 -76.80 -9.54 -72.64
CA ILE A 150 -78.13 -9.71 -73.23
C ILE A 150 -78.10 -9.28 -74.68
N ASN A 151 -78.63 -10.15 -75.56
CA ASN A 151 -78.61 -9.89 -76.98
C ASN A 151 -79.88 -10.40 -77.67
N SER A 152 -80.87 -9.51 -77.78
CA SER A 152 -82.09 -9.74 -78.55
C SER A 152 -82.04 -8.99 -79.88
N TYR A 153 -82.75 -9.50 -80.90
CA TYR A 153 -82.96 -8.82 -82.19
C TYR A 153 -83.99 -7.67 -82.05
N GLY A 154 -83.83 -6.81 -81.03
CA GLY A 154 -84.74 -5.70 -80.72
C GLY A 154 -86.08 -6.10 -80.10
N LYS A 155 -86.14 -7.30 -79.50
CA LYS A 155 -87.38 -7.86 -78.92
C LYS A 155 -87.59 -7.47 -77.46
N LEU A 156 -86.51 -7.24 -76.71
CA LEU A 156 -86.58 -6.73 -75.33
C LEU A 156 -86.55 -5.21 -75.37
N LEU A 157 -87.70 -4.54 -75.29
CA LEU A 157 -87.76 -3.07 -75.18
C LEU A 157 -88.06 -2.67 -73.75
N PHE A 158 -87.36 -1.65 -73.26
CA PHE A 158 -87.56 -1.13 -71.91
C PHE A 158 -88.27 0.22 -72.01
N GLU A 159 -89.55 0.24 -71.65
CA GLU A 159 -90.39 1.44 -71.60
C GLU A 159 -90.40 2.08 -70.20
N LEU A 160 -91.26 3.08 -70.02
CA LEU A 160 -91.43 3.74 -68.74
C LEU A 160 -91.96 2.74 -67.70
N ASN A 161 -91.27 2.61 -66.57
CA ASN A 161 -91.51 1.64 -65.47
C ASN A 161 -90.96 0.22 -65.69
N ASP A 162 -90.38 -0.07 -66.85
CA ASP A 162 -89.61 -1.30 -67.06
C ASP A 162 -88.26 -1.24 -66.34
N TYR A 163 -87.65 -2.40 -66.10
CA TYR A 163 -86.36 -2.49 -65.40
C TYR A 163 -85.53 -3.67 -65.87
N ALA A 164 -84.22 -3.54 -65.71
CA ALA A 164 -83.27 -4.64 -65.75
C ALA A 164 -82.40 -4.60 -64.49
N ARG A 165 -82.12 -5.76 -63.91
CA ARG A 165 -81.33 -5.92 -62.70
C ARG A 165 -80.42 -7.13 -62.83
N GLY A 166 -79.11 -6.88 -62.90
CA GLY A 166 -78.08 -7.88 -62.65
C GLY A 166 -77.83 -8.02 -61.15
N VAL A 167 -77.75 -9.26 -60.66
CA VAL A 167 -77.33 -9.59 -59.30
C VAL A 167 -76.11 -10.50 -59.40
N PHE A 168 -75.01 -10.07 -58.80
CA PHE A 168 -73.77 -10.84 -58.74
C PHE A 168 -73.60 -11.40 -57.33
N ASN A 169 -73.54 -12.72 -57.21
CA ASN A 169 -73.33 -13.42 -55.95
C ASN A 169 -71.83 -13.63 -55.77
N ILE A 170 -71.30 -13.11 -54.66
CA ILE A 170 -69.88 -13.19 -54.30
C ILE A 170 -69.72 -13.88 -52.95
N THR A 171 -68.58 -14.53 -52.75
CA THR A 171 -68.15 -15.07 -51.46
C THR A 171 -66.66 -14.76 -51.25
N HIS A 172 -66.10 -15.13 -50.10
CA HIS A 172 -64.68 -14.96 -49.76
C HIS A 172 -64.21 -16.13 -48.88
N THR A 173 -62.92 -16.14 -48.54
CA THR A 173 -62.36 -17.02 -47.51
C THR A 173 -61.52 -16.18 -46.57
N ASP A 174 -61.77 -16.26 -45.26
CA ASP A 174 -60.97 -15.50 -44.31
C ASP A 174 -59.52 -15.98 -44.30
N ARG A 175 -58.58 -15.05 -44.12
CA ARG A 175 -57.18 -15.40 -43.83
C ARG A 175 -57.09 -16.17 -42.51
N ALA A 176 -56.00 -16.89 -42.28
CA ALA A 176 -55.75 -17.56 -41.00
C ALA A 176 -55.80 -16.59 -39.79
N SER A 177 -55.55 -15.30 -40.02
CA SER A 177 -55.69 -14.21 -39.04
C SER A 177 -57.14 -13.76 -38.78
N SER A 178 -58.14 -14.39 -39.40
CA SER A 178 -59.56 -13.98 -39.40
C SER A 178 -59.81 -12.58 -39.98
N VAL A 179 -58.84 -12.03 -40.71
CA VAL A 179 -58.97 -10.74 -41.40
C VAL A 179 -59.50 -10.97 -42.82
N ARG A 180 -60.57 -10.25 -43.17
CA ARG A 180 -61.11 -10.21 -44.53
C ARG A 180 -60.24 -9.32 -45.40
N GLU A 181 -59.93 -9.81 -46.59
CA GLU A 181 -59.09 -9.08 -47.53
C GLU A 181 -59.82 -7.87 -48.11
N TYR A 182 -59.15 -6.71 -48.06
CA TYR A 182 -59.65 -5.49 -48.68
C TYR A 182 -59.70 -5.64 -50.20
N CYS A 183 -60.89 -5.52 -50.79
CA CYS A 183 -61.09 -5.66 -52.23
C CYS A 183 -61.84 -4.46 -52.83
N LEU A 184 -61.63 -4.24 -54.13
CA LEU A 184 -62.39 -3.33 -54.97
C LEU A 184 -63.30 -4.14 -55.88
N ILE A 185 -64.62 -3.87 -55.88
CA ILE A 185 -65.52 -4.35 -56.93
C ILE A 185 -65.85 -3.20 -57.89
N GLN A 186 -65.72 -3.47 -59.18
CA GLN A 186 -66.05 -2.53 -60.24
C GLN A 186 -67.24 -3.05 -61.04
N PHE A 187 -68.18 -2.16 -61.39
CA PHE A 187 -69.34 -2.48 -62.22
C PHE A 187 -69.40 -1.62 -63.48
N ASP A 188 -69.88 -2.21 -64.56
CA ASP A 188 -70.21 -1.53 -65.82
C ASP A 188 -71.54 -2.06 -66.40
N ILE A 189 -72.29 -1.15 -67.03
CA ILE A 189 -73.61 -1.43 -67.62
C ILE A 189 -73.55 -1.16 -69.12
N GLY A 190 -74.01 -2.11 -69.93
CA GLY A 190 -74.20 -1.95 -71.37
C GLY A 190 -75.68 -1.83 -71.73
N LEU A 191 -76.04 -1.00 -72.71
CA LEU A 191 -77.40 -0.97 -73.29
C LEU A 191 -77.39 -0.78 -74.81
N LYS A 192 -78.42 -1.28 -75.50
CA LYS A 192 -78.72 -0.95 -76.90
C LYS A 192 -79.77 0.15 -76.98
N VAL A 193 -79.64 1.01 -77.98
CA VAL A 193 -80.64 2.01 -78.34
C VAL A 193 -81.01 1.84 -79.81
N ILE A 194 -82.28 1.60 -80.08
CA ILE A 194 -82.84 1.43 -81.42
C ILE A 194 -83.42 2.77 -81.89
N ASP A 195 -82.93 3.31 -83.01
CA ASP A 195 -83.54 4.45 -83.72
C ASP A 195 -84.57 3.91 -84.72
N ASN A 196 -85.84 3.89 -84.32
CA ASN A 196 -86.96 3.40 -85.12
C ASN A 196 -87.10 4.11 -86.48
N TYR A 197 -86.61 5.35 -86.59
CA TYR A 197 -86.74 6.14 -87.82
C TYR A 197 -85.65 5.80 -88.85
N LYS A 198 -84.47 5.42 -88.36
CA LYS A 198 -83.34 5.02 -89.22
C LYS A 198 -83.21 3.51 -89.38
N ASN A 199 -83.93 2.74 -88.56
CA ASN A 199 -83.81 1.30 -88.44
C ASN A 199 -82.36 0.87 -88.11
N THR A 200 -81.72 1.61 -87.19
CA THR A 200 -80.33 1.38 -86.75
C THR A 200 -80.26 1.17 -85.24
N THR A 201 -79.36 0.30 -84.79
CA THR A 201 -79.09 0.02 -83.37
C THR A 201 -77.71 0.56 -82.97
N THR A 202 -77.63 1.31 -81.88
CA THR A 202 -76.38 1.84 -81.31
C THR A 202 -76.17 1.28 -79.91
N LEU A 203 -74.93 0.95 -79.55
CA LEU A 203 -74.55 0.41 -78.24
C LEU A 203 -73.91 1.49 -77.36
N PHE A 204 -74.20 1.45 -76.06
CA PHE A 204 -73.60 2.33 -75.04
C PHE A 204 -73.13 1.52 -73.84
N THR A 205 -72.01 1.92 -73.25
CA THR A 205 -71.50 1.38 -71.97
C THR A 205 -71.31 2.54 -70.98
N SER A 206 -71.56 2.30 -69.70
CA SER A 206 -71.33 3.28 -68.64
C SER A 206 -69.84 3.45 -68.30
N ASP A 207 -69.49 4.54 -67.62
CA ASP A 207 -68.26 4.61 -66.83
C ASP A 207 -68.32 3.61 -65.67
N TRP A 208 -67.17 3.32 -65.06
CA TRP A 208 -67.07 2.37 -63.94
C TRP A 208 -67.71 2.92 -62.66
N LEU A 209 -68.48 2.07 -62.00
CA LEU A 209 -68.83 2.27 -60.60
C LEU A 209 -67.96 1.39 -59.71
N ASN A 210 -67.15 2.05 -58.89
CA ASN A 210 -66.22 1.42 -57.95
C ASN A 210 -66.85 1.36 -56.56
N TYR A 211 -66.80 0.18 -55.93
CA TYR A 211 -67.19 -0.01 -54.53
C TYR A 211 -66.11 -0.77 -53.77
N ASP A 212 -65.83 -0.28 -52.57
CA ASP A 212 -64.92 -0.94 -51.64
C ASP A 212 -65.65 -2.05 -50.88
N ILE A 213 -65.01 -3.23 -50.85
CA ILE A 213 -65.43 -4.36 -50.03
C ILE A 213 -64.38 -4.53 -48.93
N GLY A 214 -64.75 -4.15 -47.70
CA GLY A 214 -63.86 -4.21 -46.54
C GLY A 214 -63.19 -2.86 -46.21
N GLN A 215 -62.05 -2.92 -45.53
CA GLN A 215 -61.24 -1.78 -45.09
C GLN A 215 -59.76 -2.12 -45.33
N PRO A 216 -58.87 -1.11 -45.54
CA PRO A 216 -57.45 -1.34 -45.74
C PRO A 216 -56.83 -2.24 -44.67
N ASN A 217 -55.96 -3.16 -45.10
CA ASN A 217 -55.24 -4.04 -44.18
C ASN A 217 -54.30 -3.20 -43.29
N ILE A 218 -54.26 -3.52 -42.00
CA ILE A 218 -53.32 -2.93 -41.04
C ILE A 218 -52.16 -3.90 -40.88
N ASN A 219 -50.96 -3.46 -41.28
CA ASN A 219 -49.73 -4.23 -41.08
C ASN A 219 -48.97 -3.66 -39.88
N GLU A 220 -48.77 -4.46 -38.84
CA GLU A 220 -47.83 -4.11 -37.77
C GLU A 220 -46.40 -4.22 -38.33
N THR A 221 -45.62 -3.16 -38.18
CA THR A 221 -44.20 -3.14 -38.56
C THR A 221 -43.37 -2.93 -37.32
N VAL A 222 -42.25 -3.64 -37.22
CA VAL A 222 -41.22 -3.34 -36.22
C VAL A 222 -40.00 -2.70 -36.87
N LEU A 223 -39.08 -2.22 -36.04
CA LEU A 223 -37.87 -1.54 -36.50
C LEU A 223 -37.03 -2.47 -37.38
N ASN A 224 -36.49 -1.93 -38.48
CA ASN A 224 -35.61 -2.63 -39.41
C ASN A 224 -36.20 -3.95 -39.96
N GLN A 225 -37.52 -4.08 -39.99
CA GLN A 225 -38.22 -5.18 -40.62
C GLN A 225 -38.67 -4.76 -42.03
N GLU A 226 -38.38 -5.62 -43.01
CA GLU A 226 -38.91 -5.49 -44.36
C GLU A 226 -40.37 -5.94 -44.38
N THR A 227 -41.26 -5.01 -44.74
CA THR A 227 -42.69 -5.32 -44.95
C THR A 227 -43.09 -4.91 -46.36
N GLU A 228 -43.61 -5.86 -47.14
CA GLU A 228 -44.09 -5.58 -48.50
C GLU A 228 -45.41 -4.79 -48.47
N TYR A 229 -45.60 -3.91 -49.46
CA TYR A 229 -46.88 -3.29 -49.77
C TYR A 229 -47.28 -3.51 -51.22
N TYR A 230 -48.59 -3.60 -51.45
CA TYR A 230 -49.24 -3.61 -52.75
C TYR A 230 -50.47 -2.69 -52.66
N ILE A 231 -50.63 -1.74 -53.58
CA ILE A 231 -51.68 -0.71 -53.50
C ILE A 231 -52.24 -0.41 -54.90
N LEU A 232 -53.52 -0.70 -55.12
CA LEU A 232 -54.21 -0.34 -56.37
C LEU A 232 -54.33 1.19 -56.57
N PRO A 233 -54.62 1.66 -57.80
CA PRO A 233 -54.84 3.09 -58.07
C PRO A 233 -55.93 3.70 -57.19
N GLN A 234 -55.69 4.90 -56.64
CA GLN A 234 -56.63 5.64 -55.78
C GLN A 234 -57.00 4.92 -54.46
N LYS A 235 -56.10 4.07 -53.96
CA LYS A 235 -56.30 3.25 -52.75
C LYS A 235 -55.11 3.35 -51.80
N ASP A 236 -55.20 2.69 -50.65
CA ASP A 236 -54.23 2.83 -49.57
C ASP A 236 -53.86 1.52 -48.85
N GLN A 237 -52.75 1.59 -48.11
CA GLN A 237 -52.25 0.58 -47.18
C GLN A 237 -51.88 1.27 -45.86
N ILE A 238 -52.16 0.61 -44.74
CA ILE A 238 -51.89 1.14 -43.40
C ILE A 238 -50.80 0.31 -42.73
N PHE A 239 -49.84 1.00 -42.12
CA PHE A 239 -48.81 0.45 -41.24
C PHE A 239 -48.98 1.00 -39.83
N VAL A 240 -48.77 0.16 -38.82
CA VAL A 240 -48.72 0.58 -37.41
C VAL A 240 -47.33 0.29 -36.88
N PHE A 241 -46.64 1.34 -36.46
CA PHE A 241 -45.31 1.23 -35.86
C PHE A 241 -45.40 1.50 -34.35
N ASN A 242 -45.02 0.50 -33.55
CA ASN A 242 -44.86 0.66 -32.11
C ASN A 242 -43.44 1.15 -31.82
N VAL A 243 -43.33 2.35 -31.25
CA VAL A 243 -42.05 3.04 -31.08
C VAL A 243 -41.34 2.55 -29.82
N PRO A 244 -40.17 1.90 -29.94
CA PRO A 244 -39.49 1.35 -28.77
C PRO A 244 -38.85 2.42 -27.88
N TYR A 245 -38.34 3.50 -28.48
CA TYR A 245 -37.65 4.60 -27.78
C TYR A 245 -37.96 5.94 -28.43
N ASN A 246 -37.85 7.06 -27.70
CA ASN A 246 -37.96 8.36 -28.36
C ASN A 246 -36.81 8.49 -29.37
N GLY A 247 -37.01 9.25 -30.44
CA GLY A 247 -35.94 9.52 -31.38
C GLY A 247 -36.44 9.92 -32.75
N LYS A 248 -35.49 10.21 -33.62
CA LYS A 248 -35.75 10.48 -35.03
C LYS A 248 -35.64 9.18 -35.82
N TYR A 249 -36.72 8.83 -36.49
CA TYR A 249 -36.83 7.63 -37.33
C TYR A 249 -36.91 8.01 -38.80
N VAL A 250 -36.48 7.09 -39.65
CA VAL A 250 -36.32 7.28 -41.08
C VAL A 250 -36.87 6.06 -41.82
N PHE A 251 -37.65 6.29 -42.87
CA PHE A 251 -38.07 5.25 -43.81
C PHE A 251 -38.08 5.79 -45.23
N SER A 252 -38.03 4.90 -46.22
CA SER A 252 -38.08 5.29 -47.62
C SER A 252 -39.14 4.50 -48.39
N ILE A 253 -39.68 5.11 -49.44
CA ILE A 253 -40.70 4.49 -50.32
C ILE A 253 -40.16 4.43 -51.74
N GLN A 254 -40.50 3.37 -52.48
CA GLN A 254 -39.93 3.13 -53.80
C GLN A 254 -40.57 3.96 -54.92
N SER A 255 -41.78 4.52 -54.73
CA SER A 255 -42.56 5.22 -55.77
C SER A 255 -42.79 6.70 -55.51
N TYR A 256 -42.80 7.51 -56.58
CA TYR A 256 -43.10 8.95 -56.55
C TYR A 256 -44.61 9.27 -56.52
N ASN A 257 -45.46 8.31 -56.88
CA ASN A 257 -46.92 8.49 -56.95
C ASN A 257 -47.64 8.15 -55.63
N MET A 258 -46.93 8.32 -54.52
CA MET A 258 -47.39 7.98 -53.17
C MET A 258 -47.45 9.22 -52.29
N ARG A 259 -48.56 9.38 -51.58
CA ARG A 259 -48.69 10.33 -50.46
C ARG A 259 -48.58 9.56 -49.16
N VAL A 260 -47.78 10.06 -48.23
CA VAL A 260 -47.58 9.45 -46.91
C VAL A 260 -48.22 10.32 -45.85
N LEU A 261 -48.98 9.71 -44.96
CA LEU A 261 -49.59 10.38 -43.82
C LEU A 261 -49.16 9.68 -42.53
N LEU A 262 -48.73 10.46 -41.54
CA LEU A 262 -48.51 10.03 -40.17
C LEU A 262 -49.69 10.52 -39.33
N ASP A 263 -50.47 9.60 -38.76
CA ASP A 263 -51.70 9.91 -38.01
C ASP A 263 -52.61 10.92 -38.74
N GLU A 264 -52.86 10.66 -40.03
CA GLU A 264 -53.65 11.50 -40.95
C GLU A 264 -53.01 12.85 -41.33
N VAL A 265 -51.78 13.13 -40.89
CA VAL A 265 -51.04 14.34 -41.26
C VAL A 265 -50.04 14.03 -42.40
N PRO A 266 -50.10 14.73 -43.54
CA PRO A 266 -49.17 14.51 -44.65
C PRO A 266 -47.72 14.78 -44.25
N LEU A 267 -46.80 13.90 -44.64
CA LEU A 267 -45.37 14.08 -44.45
C LEU A 267 -44.70 14.61 -45.73
N GLU A 268 -43.72 15.50 -45.56
CA GLU A 268 -42.81 15.89 -46.62
C GLU A 268 -41.67 14.87 -46.76
N SER A 269 -41.22 14.64 -48.00
CA SER A 269 -40.13 13.71 -48.29
C SER A 269 -38.92 14.44 -48.84
N ASN A 270 -37.72 13.98 -48.48
CA ASN A 270 -36.49 14.32 -49.19
C ASN A 270 -36.04 13.09 -49.99
N ASN A 271 -36.15 13.15 -51.33
CA ASN A 271 -35.82 12.03 -52.23
C ASN A 271 -36.49 10.69 -51.87
N ARG A 272 -37.78 10.73 -51.48
CA ARG A 272 -38.59 9.59 -51.01
C ARG A 272 -38.20 9.03 -49.65
N THR A 273 -37.31 9.71 -48.93
CA THR A 273 -36.98 9.43 -47.54
C THR A 273 -37.75 10.39 -46.63
N TYR A 274 -38.34 9.85 -45.58
CA TYR A 274 -39.14 10.58 -44.59
C TYR A 274 -38.42 10.50 -43.25
N GLU A 275 -38.19 11.65 -42.62
CA GLU A 275 -37.68 11.72 -41.24
C GLU A 275 -38.81 12.15 -40.31
N ILE A 276 -39.01 11.42 -39.21
CA ILE A 276 -40.09 11.67 -38.26
C ILE A 276 -39.59 11.57 -36.83
N ASP A 277 -39.98 12.51 -35.98
CA ASP A 277 -39.69 12.50 -34.55
C ASP A 277 -40.81 11.75 -33.81
N LEU A 278 -40.47 10.64 -33.18
CA LEU A 278 -41.42 9.74 -32.54
C LEU A 278 -41.15 9.59 -31.04
N ILE A 279 -42.23 9.36 -30.27
CA ILE A 279 -42.21 9.21 -28.82
C ILE A 279 -42.36 7.72 -28.47
N ALA A 280 -41.58 7.24 -27.51
CA ALA A 280 -41.59 5.88 -26.99
C ALA A 280 -42.97 5.42 -26.51
N ASN A 281 -43.24 4.12 -26.63
CA ASN A 281 -44.46 3.45 -26.18
C ASN A 281 -45.76 4.01 -26.77
N LYS A 282 -45.67 4.74 -27.89
CA LYS A 282 -46.82 5.17 -28.69
C LYS A 282 -46.86 4.37 -30.01
N ASN A 283 -48.08 4.08 -30.44
CA ASN A 283 -48.35 3.53 -31.76
C ASN A 283 -48.64 4.67 -32.72
N TYR A 284 -47.92 4.71 -33.83
CA TYR A 284 -48.14 5.67 -34.90
C TYR A 284 -48.67 4.95 -36.13
N THR A 285 -49.65 5.56 -36.78
CA THR A 285 -50.26 5.05 -38.01
C THR A 285 -49.63 5.72 -39.23
N ILE A 286 -48.98 4.93 -40.08
CA ILE A 286 -48.38 5.40 -41.34
C ILE A 286 -49.26 4.90 -42.49
N ARG A 287 -49.98 5.81 -43.14
CA ARG A 287 -50.85 5.51 -44.29
C ARG A 287 -50.13 5.85 -45.58
N LEU A 288 -50.01 4.86 -46.46
CA LEU A 288 -49.50 5.02 -47.82
C LEU A 288 -50.69 5.12 -48.79
N GLN A 289 -50.86 6.27 -49.44
CA GLN A 289 -51.95 6.51 -50.41
C GLN A 289 -51.41 6.59 -51.84
N ASN A 290 -51.91 5.72 -52.72
CA ASN A 290 -51.61 5.75 -54.15
C ASN A 290 -52.54 6.74 -54.86
N TYR A 291 -52.03 7.90 -55.25
CA TYR A 291 -52.79 8.90 -56.01
C TYR A 291 -52.60 8.76 -57.53
N GLY A 292 -51.81 7.77 -57.98
CA GLY A 292 -51.58 7.48 -59.39
C GLY A 292 -52.69 6.64 -60.04
N PHE A 293 -52.48 6.30 -61.32
CA PHE A 293 -53.34 5.44 -62.14
C PHE A 293 -52.78 4.02 -62.35
N VAL A 294 -51.65 3.71 -61.73
CA VAL A 294 -50.98 2.40 -61.81
C VAL A 294 -50.82 1.79 -60.41
N ILE A 295 -50.66 0.47 -60.35
CA ILE A 295 -50.39 -0.26 -59.12
C ILE A 295 -49.04 0.17 -58.54
N ASN A 296 -48.95 0.33 -57.21
CA ASN A 296 -47.69 0.56 -56.51
C ASN A 296 -47.36 -0.60 -55.58
N ARG A 297 -46.17 -1.18 -55.75
CA ARG A 297 -45.62 -2.22 -54.88
C ARG A 297 -44.19 -1.91 -54.46
N GLY A 298 -43.77 -2.39 -53.29
CA GLY A 298 -42.40 -2.19 -52.78
C GLY A 298 -42.21 -2.66 -51.34
N ILE A 299 -41.04 -2.37 -50.77
CA ILE A 299 -40.68 -2.72 -49.39
C ILE A 299 -40.72 -1.46 -48.52
N PHE A 300 -41.36 -1.57 -47.36
CA PHE A 300 -41.36 -0.60 -46.28
C PHE A 300 -40.38 -1.04 -45.18
N ILE A 301 -39.44 -0.17 -44.81
CA ILE A 301 -38.48 -0.36 -43.72
C ILE A 301 -38.37 0.95 -42.95
N ILE A 302 -38.59 0.91 -41.63
CA ILE A 302 -38.38 2.04 -40.72
C ILE A 302 -37.22 1.75 -39.78
N ASP A 303 -36.28 2.69 -39.64
CA ASP A 303 -35.13 2.57 -38.73
C ASP A 303 -34.79 3.90 -38.04
N ALA A 304 -33.94 3.89 -37.01
CA ALA A 304 -33.44 5.09 -36.36
C ALA A 304 -32.50 5.89 -37.28
N LYS A 305 -32.52 7.22 -37.16
CA LYS A 305 -31.66 8.11 -37.94
C LYS A 305 -30.19 7.87 -37.62
N THR A 306 -29.38 7.79 -38.68
CA THR A 306 -27.92 7.74 -38.53
C THR A 306 -27.38 9.12 -38.21
N ILE A 307 -26.60 9.20 -37.14
CA ILE A 307 -25.91 10.41 -36.75
C ILE A 307 -24.53 10.46 -37.39
N SER A 308 -24.12 11.67 -37.69
CA SER A 308 -22.77 12.04 -38.13
C SER A 308 -21.89 12.41 -36.93
N ASN A 309 -20.58 12.46 -37.13
CA ASN A 309 -19.68 12.97 -36.09
C ASN A 309 -19.98 14.45 -35.78
N CYS A 310 -19.94 14.83 -34.51
CA CYS A 310 -20.30 16.16 -34.00
C CYS A 310 -21.78 16.55 -34.15
N GLU A 311 -22.69 15.58 -34.37
CA GLU A 311 -24.12 15.89 -34.48
C GLU A 311 -24.74 16.30 -33.13
N GLN A 312 -25.72 17.21 -33.20
CA GLN A 312 -26.41 17.78 -32.06
C GLN A 312 -27.88 17.36 -32.06
N ILE A 313 -28.35 16.82 -30.95
CA ILE A 313 -29.68 16.21 -30.86
C ILE A 313 -30.40 16.81 -29.65
N PRO A 314 -31.59 17.40 -29.85
CA PRO A 314 -32.42 17.87 -28.75
C PRO A 314 -33.05 16.66 -28.04
N ILE A 315 -32.85 16.57 -26.72
CA ILE A 315 -33.48 15.54 -25.88
C ILE A 315 -34.22 16.25 -24.74
N PRO A 316 -35.54 16.02 -24.58
CA PRO A 316 -36.30 16.62 -23.48
C PRO A 316 -35.77 16.24 -22.10
N SER A 317 -36.06 17.06 -21.09
CA SER A 317 -35.65 16.80 -19.70
C SER A 317 -36.05 15.39 -19.23
N ASN A 318 -35.08 14.65 -18.67
CA ASN A 318 -35.23 13.27 -18.16
C ASN A 318 -35.74 12.22 -19.17
N GLU A 319 -35.72 12.51 -20.47
CA GLU A 319 -36.10 11.55 -21.51
C GLU A 319 -34.88 10.85 -22.11
N LYS A 320 -35.11 9.69 -22.74
CA LYS A 320 -34.09 8.93 -23.48
C LYS A 320 -34.37 8.99 -24.98
N SER A 321 -33.33 9.11 -25.80
CA SER A 321 -33.42 9.10 -27.26
C SER A 321 -32.51 8.02 -27.85
N LEU A 322 -33.00 7.35 -28.89
CA LEU A 322 -32.27 6.34 -29.66
C LEU A 322 -31.64 6.98 -30.90
N VAL A 323 -30.36 6.72 -31.12
CA VAL A 323 -29.61 7.18 -32.29
C VAL A 323 -28.82 6.03 -32.90
N ARG A 324 -28.65 6.04 -34.22
CA ARG A 324 -27.86 5.03 -34.95
C ARG A 324 -26.52 5.62 -35.36
N TYR A 325 -25.43 4.87 -35.23
CA TYR A 325 -24.12 5.24 -35.76
C TYR A 325 -23.50 4.04 -36.47
N SER A 326 -22.85 4.31 -37.60
CA SER A 326 -22.21 3.29 -38.44
C SER A 326 -20.77 3.74 -38.72
N PRO A 327 -19.74 3.13 -38.08
CA PRO A 327 -18.35 3.52 -38.29
C PRO A 327 -17.88 3.14 -39.70
N SER A 328 -16.98 3.95 -40.26
CA SER A 328 -16.41 3.70 -41.59
C SER A 328 -15.28 2.65 -41.60
N ARG A 329 -14.72 2.30 -40.44
CA ARG A 329 -13.69 1.27 -40.27
C ARG A 329 -13.77 0.63 -38.89
N SER A 330 -13.20 -0.56 -38.74
CA SER A 330 -13.04 -1.19 -37.43
C SER A 330 -11.92 -0.48 -36.63
N ASP A 331 -12.25 0.05 -35.45
CA ASP A 331 -11.29 0.74 -34.58
C ASP A 331 -11.84 0.85 -33.15
N MET A 332 -11.02 1.33 -32.23
CA MET A 332 -11.48 1.81 -30.93
C MET A 332 -11.96 3.26 -31.07
N TYR A 333 -13.21 3.52 -30.69
CA TYR A 333 -13.85 4.83 -30.75
C TYR A 333 -14.20 5.32 -29.36
N THR A 334 -13.89 6.58 -29.06
CA THR A 334 -14.43 7.32 -27.93
C THR A 334 -15.72 8.00 -28.39
N VAL A 335 -16.83 7.67 -27.71
CA VAL A 335 -18.13 8.31 -27.86
C VAL A 335 -18.36 9.21 -26.65
N ASP A 336 -18.41 10.52 -26.86
CA ASP A 336 -18.68 11.53 -25.84
C ASP A 336 -19.99 12.25 -26.16
N VAL A 337 -20.93 12.29 -25.21
CA VAL A 337 -22.24 12.96 -25.37
C VAL A 337 -22.28 14.36 -24.74
N GLY A 338 -21.13 14.86 -24.25
CA GLY A 338 -20.99 16.16 -23.61
C GLY A 338 -21.60 16.25 -22.21
N SER A 339 -21.60 17.45 -21.63
CA SER A 339 -22.00 17.66 -20.22
C SER A 339 -23.49 17.42 -19.93
N ASN A 340 -24.34 17.47 -20.96
CA ASN A 340 -25.79 17.44 -20.84
C ASN A 340 -26.39 16.06 -21.12
N GLY A 341 -25.59 15.11 -21.62
CA GLY A 341 -26.05 13.78 -22.00
C GLY A 341 -25.38 12.67 -21.20
N GLU A 342 -25.99 11.49 -21.19
CA GLU A 342 -25.41 10.27 -20.64
C GLU A 342 -25.82 9.05 -21.48
N ILE A 343 -24.84 8.20 -21.82
CA ILE A 343 -25.05 6.99 -22.63
C ILE A 343 -25.61 5.90 -21.71
N CYS A 344 -26.91 5.64 -21.83
CA CYS A 344 -27.63 4.62 -21.08
C CYS A 344 -27.35 3.21 -21.57
N ASP A 345 -27.26 3.02 -22.89
CA ASP A 345 -27.10 1.69 -23.47
C ASP A 345 -26.48 1.77 -24.88
N VAL A 346 -25.83 0.68 -25.28
CA VAL A 346 -25.29 0.47 -26.63
C VAL A 346 -25.82 -0.86 -27.13
N LEU A 347 -26.65 -0.78 -28.15
CA LEU A 347 -27.46 -1.89 -28.64
C LEU A 347 -27.02 -2.29 -30.06
N LEU A 348 -27.07 -3.59 -30.32
CA LEU A 348 -27.04 -4.17 -31.65
C LEU A 348 -28.42 -4.69 -32.00
N PHE A 349 -28.86 -4.47 -33.23
CA PHE A 349 -30.11 -5.03 -33.72
C PHE A 349 -29.84 -6.41 -34.35
N VAL A 350 -30.22 -7.48 -33.65
CA VAL A 350 -29.94 -8.86 -34.05
C VAL A 350 -31.24 -9.69 -33.96
N ASN A 351 -31.55 -10.44 -35.01
CA ASN A 351 -32.72 -11.33 -35.08
C ASN A 351 -34.06 -10.64 -34.72
N GLY A 352 -34.26 -9.40 -35.16
CA GLY A 352 -35.53 -8.67 -34.96
C GLY A 352 -35.70 -8.05 -33.57
N SER A 353 -34.65 -8.00 -32.75
CA SER A 353 -34.68 -7.38 -31.42
C SER A 353 -33.39 -6.63 -31.10
N PHE A 354 -33.49 -5.66 -30.20
CA PHE A 354 -32.31 -5.04 -29.62
C PHE A 354 -31.66 -5.98 -28.61
N SER A 355 -30.37 -6.22 -28.83
CA SER A 355 -29.50 -6.92 -27.91
C SER A 355 -28.46 -5.95 -27.39
N ARG A 356 -28.23 -5.93 -26.08
CA ARG A 356 -27.12 -5.18 -25.50
C ARG A 356 -25.80 -5.71 -26.08
N LEU A 357 -24.86 -4.82 -26.39
CA LEU A 357 -23.55 -5.21 -26.91
C LEU A 357 -22.79 -6.06 -25.85
N GLN A 358 -22.86 -7.39 -26.01
CA GLN A 358 -22.39 -8.38 -25.01
C GLN A 358 -20.88 -8.40 -24.77
N MET A 359 -20.06 -7.82 -25.66
CA MET A 359 -18.60 -7.71 -25.42
C MET A 359 -18.26 -6.80 -24.22
N LEU A 360 -19.26 -6.21 -23.57
CA LEU A 360 -19.12 -5.19 -22.54
C LEU A 360 -20.05 -5.48 -21.34
N ASP A 361 -19.91 -6.63 -20.68
CA ASP A 361 -20.70 -6.91 -19.47
C ASP A 361 -20.42 -5.90 -18.31
N ASP A 362 -19.31 -5.15 -18.37
CA ASP A 362 -18.87 -4.24 -17.29
C ASP A 362 -18.68 -2.75 -17.69
N TYR A 363 -19.44 -2.19 -18.64
CA TYR A 363 -19.45 -0.72 -18.78
C TYR A 363 -20.48 -0.09 -17.84
N VAL A 364 -20.09 1.02 -17.23
CA VAL A 364 -20.95 1.87 -16.42
C VAL A 364 -21.57 2.93 -17.34
N ILE A 365 -22.87 3.15 -17.20
CA ILE A 365 -23.60 4.25 -17.84
C ILE A 365 -22.84 5.56 -17.56
N GLY A 366 -22.57 6.37 -18.59
CA GLY A 366 -21.74 7.54 -18.42
C GLY A 366 -21.71 8.49 -19.61
N ARG A 367 -21.07 9.64 -19.42
CA ARG A 367 -20.96 10.70 -20.45
C ARG A 367 -20.04 10.32 -21.60
N GLN A 368 -19.04 9.50 -21.32
CA GLN A 368 -18.04 9.10 -22.28
C GLN A 368 -17.76 7.60 -22.15
N ILE A 369 -17.66 6.92 -23.30
CA ILE A 369 -17.35 5.50 -23.36
C ILE A 369 -16.42 5.22 -24.54
N ASP A 370 -15.44 4.35 -24.32
CA ASP A 370 -14.56 3.85 -25.37
C ASP A 370 -15.06 2.46 -25.78
N LEU A 371 -15.30 2.27 -27.07
CA LEU A 371 -15.92 1.08 -27.66
C LEU A 371 -15.16 0.63 -28.89
N PHE A 372 -14.90 -0.67 -29.00
CA PHE A 372 -14.48 -1.24 -30.28
C PHE A 372 -15.71 -1.37 -31.18
N LEU A 373 -15.73 -0.61 -32.28
CA LEU A 373 -16.82 -0.63 -33.25
C LEU A 373 -16.28 -1.20 -34.56
N LYS A 374 -16.94 -2.22 -35.10
CA LYS A 374 -16.60 -2.83 -36.39
C LYS A 374 -17.12 -1.97 -37.54
N GLY A 375 -16.31 -1.80 -38.57
CA GLY A 375 -16.67 -1.05 -39.77
C GLY A 375 -17.95 -1.58 -40.41
N GLU A 376 -18.79 -0.66 -40.92
CA GLU A 376 -20.04 -0.93 -41.64
C GLU A 376 -21.16 -1.59 -40.83
N GLU A 377 -20.95 -1.91 -39.55
CA GLU A 377 -22.01 -2.37 -38.64
C GLU A 377 -22.83 -1.20 -38.07
N ASN A 378 -24.11 -1.43 -37.74
CA ASN A 378 -24.97 -0.43 -37.13
C ASN A 378 -25.02 -0.59 -35.62
N TYR A 379 -24.59 0.45 -34.91
CA TYR A 379 -24.64 0.55 -33.46
C TYR A 379 -25.73 1.54 -33.05
N TYR A 380 -26.52 1.19 -32.05
CA TYR A 380 -27.62 2.02 -31.58
C TYR A 380 -27.32 2.51 -30.17
N PHE A 381 -27.20 3.82 -30.00
CA PHE A 381 -26.91 4.45 -28.71
C PHE A 381 -28.22 4.94 -28.11
N LEU A 382 -28.52 4.51 -26.88
CA LEU A 382 -29.60 5.04 -26.08
C LEU A 382 -29.03 6.09 -25.14
N VAL A 383 -29.45 7.35 -25.29
CA VAL A 383 -28.84 8.48 -24.57
C VAL A 383 -29.90 9.27 -23.82
N SER A 384 -29.66 9.56 -22.54
CA SER A 384 -30.51 10.38 -21.69
C SER A 384 -30.03 11.83 -21.64
N ASN A 385 -30.97 12.76 -21.45
CA ASN A 385 -30.65 14.10 -20.99
C ASN A 385 -30.53 14.11 -19.46
N THR A 386 -29.38 14.51 -18.93
CA THR A 386 -29.12 14.57 -17.48
C THR A 386 -29.48 15.91 -16.84
N SER A 387 -29.86 16.92 -17.64
CA SER A 387 -30.20 18.24 -17.13
C SER A 387 -31.69 18.31 -16.75
N GLN A 388 -32.05 19.30 -15.92
CA GLN A 388 -33.44 19.52 -15.50
C GLN A 388 -34.31 20.17 -16.58
N ASP A 389 -33.70 20.69 -17.65
CA ASP A 389 -34.36 21.40 -18.74
C ASP A 389 -34.15 20.68 -20.08
N ASP A 390 -34.94 20.98 -21.09
CA ASP A 390 -34.68 20.49 -22.45
C ASP A 390 -33.27 20.91 -22.90
N SER A 391 -32.47 19.96 -23.39
CA SER A 391 -31.07 20.20 -23.69
C SER A 391 -30.63 19.59 -25.01
N ILE A 392 -29.61 20.21 -25.59
CA ILE A 392 -28.91 19.67 -26.75
C ILE A 392 -27.78 18.78 -26.24
N VAL A 393 -27.82 17.52 -26.68
CA VAL A 393 -26.77 16.53 -26.47
C VAL A 393 -25.90 16.51 -27.73
N LYS A 394 -24.58 16.65 -27.56
CA LYS A 394 -23.61 16.68 -28.66
C LYS A 394 -22.88 15.35 -28.70
N PHE A 395 -22.96 14.63 -29.81
CA PHE A 395 -22.18 13.42 -30.02
C PHE A 395 -20.82 13.75 -30.64
N ASP A 396 -19.75 13.48 -29.92
CA ASP A 396 -18.38 13.50 -30.42
C ASP A 396 -17.88 12.06 -30.50
N ILE A 397 -17.77 11.53 -31.73
CA ILE A 397 -17.39 10.14 -31.97
C ILE A 397 -16.08 10.13 -32.75
N MET A 398 -14.99 9.80 -32.05
CA MET A 398 -13.64 9.86 -32.59
C MET A 398 -12.88 8.56 -32.35
N SER A 399 -12.03 8.17 -33.30
CA SER A 399 -11.10 7.06 -33.08
C SER A 399 -10.07 7.46 -32.00
N VAL A 400 -9.70 6.53 -31.13
CA VAL A 400 -8.65 6.75 -30.13
C VAL A 400 -7.34 7.11 -30.82
N GLU A 401 -6.84 8.32 -30.56
CA GLU A 401 -5.61 8.84 -31.17
C GLU A 401 -4.37 8.52 -30.34
N ASN A 402 -4.50 8.43 -29.01
CA ASN A 402 -3.38 8.16 -28.11
C ASN A 402 -2.77 6.79 -28.43
N SER A 403 -1.45 6.77 -28.63
CA SER A 403 -0.68 5.56 -28.85
C SER A 403 0.53 5.47 -27.94
N ILE A 404 0.96 4.25 -27.64
CA ILE A 404 2.16 3.96 -26.86
C ILE A 404 2.95 2.83 -27.51
N ALA A 405 4.26 3.01 -27.63
CA ALA A 405 5.21 1.97 -28.03
C ALA A 405 6.11 1.53 -26.86
N VAL A 406 6.89 0.47 -27.08
CA VAL A 406 7.87 -0.02 -26.09
C VAL A 406 8.91 1.05 -25.76
N GLY A 407 9.12 1.29 -24.47
CA GLY A 407 10.05 2.32 -23.96
C GLY A 407 9.47 3.73 -23.89
N GLU A 408 8.23 3.94 -24.36
CA GLU A 408 7.53 5.23 -24.26
C GLU A 408 6.68 5.32 -22.99
N LYS A 409 6.35 6.57 -22.63
CA LYS A 409 5.42 6.93 -21.55
C LYS A 409 4.24 7.67 -22.13
N CYS A 410 3.04 7.31 -21.71
CA CYS A 410 1.82 8.03 -22.04
C CYS A 410 1.05 8.41 -20.77
N GLU A 411 0.56 9.65 -20.68
CA GLU A 411 -0.28 10.07 -19.56
C GLU A 411 -1.76 9.85 -19.89
N ILE A 412 -2.49 9.26 -18.95
CA ILE A 412 -3.93 9.03 -19.03
C ILE A 412 -4.61 9.69 -17.83
N SER A 413 -5.61 10.51 -18.11
CA SER A 413 -6.55 10.99 -17.10
C SER A 413 -7.68 9.99 -16.92
N LEU A 414 -7.79 9.43 -15.72
CA LEU A 414 -8.89 8.57 -15.29
C LEU A 414 -9.78 9.36 -14.33
N SER A 415 -11.10 9.26 -14.44
CA SER A 415 -12.03 9.85 -13.46
C SER A 415 -12.68 8.74 -12.62
N GLU A 416 -13.12 9.10 -11.42
CA GLU A 416 -13.84 8.19 -10.53
C GLU A 416 -15.18 7.82 -11.19
N HIS A 417 -15.49 6.53 -11.27
CA HIS A 417 -16.68 5.97 -11.94
C HIS A 417 -16.72 6.09 -13.47
N ASP A 418 -15.61 6.45 -14.15
CA ASP A 418 -15.54 6.40 -15.62
C ASP A 418 -15.38 4.96 -16.14
N ASN A 419 -15.70 4.75 -17.41
CA ASN A 419 -15.40 3.51 -18.12
C ASN A 419 -13.89 3.30 -18.36
N TYR A 420 -13.52 2.10 -18.82
CA TYR A 420 -12.16 1.84 -19.32
C TYR A 420 -11.77 2.89 -20.35
N LYS A 421 -10.59 3.47 -20.16
CA LYS A 421 -9.92 4.32 -21.15
C LYS A 421 -8.98 3.47 -21.97
N TYR A 422 -9.09 3.57 -23.29
CA TYR A 422 -8.23 2.81 -24.19
C TYR A 422 -7.11 3.67 -24.80
N ILE A 423 -5.94 3.05 -24.98
CA ILE A 423 -4.81 3.56 -25.75
C ILE A 423 -4.44 2.53 -26.80
N ARG A 424 -3.99 3.00 -27.97
CA ARG A 424 -3.41 2.15 -29.01
C ARG A 424 -2.00 1.69 -28.61
N LEU A 425 -1.83 0.40 -28.33
CA LEU A 425 -0.53 -0.23 -28.14
C LEU A 425 0.04 -0.64 -29.50
N LEU A 426 1.18 -0.04 -29.87
CA LEU A 426 1.88 -0.32 -31.12
C LEU A 426 3.00 -1.32 -30.86
N THR A 427 2.89 -2.51 -31.47
CA THR A 427 3.99 -3.49 -31.46
C THR A 427 4.88 -3.24 -32.67
N SER A 428 6.15 -2.92 -32.43
CA SER A 428 7.15 -2.56 -33.46
C SER A 428 8.24 -3.63 -33.60
N GLU A 429 8.20 -4.63 -32.73
CA GLU A 429 9.15 -5.70 -32.60
C GLU A 429 9.04 -6.67 -33.78
N THR A 430 10.06 -7.50 -34.00
CA THR A 430 10.12 -8.43 -35.15
C THR A 430 9.70 -9.87 -34.79
N GLU A 431 9.57 -10.16 -33.50
CA GLU A 431 9.24 -11.48 -32.97
C GLU A 431 8.01 -11.40 -32.06
N ILE A 432 7.38 -12.54 -31.80
CA ILE A 432 6.29 -12.66 -30.83
C ILE A 432 6.88 -12.54 -29.41
N LEU A 433 6.40 -11.59 -28.63
CA LEU A 433 6.94 -11.29 -27.30
C LEU A 433 5.83 -11.08 -26.26
N ASP A 434 6.20 -11.24 -24.99
CA ASP A 434 5.39 -10.82 -23.85
C ASP A 434 5.64 -9.33 -23.58
N TYR A 435 4.58 -8.58 -23.27
CA TYR A 435 4.63 -7.16 -22.96
C TYR A 435 4.24 -6.93 -21.52
N TYR A 436 4.95 -6.03 -20.85
CA TYR A 436 4.72 -5.63 -19.48
C TYR A 436 4.29 -4.16 -19.48
N ILE A 437 3.05 -3.91 -19.06
CA ILE A 437 2.44 -2.59 -18.99
C ILE A 437 2.29 -2.21 -17.51
N MET A 438 2.77 -1.02 -17.14
CA MET A 438 2.78 -0.54 -15.76
C MET A 438 2.18 0.86 -15.68
N CYS A 439 1.19 1.04 -14.82
CA CYS A 439 0.61 2.33 -14.44
C CYS A 439 1.24 2.80 -13.13
N ASP A 440 1.68 4.05 -13.06
CA ASP A 440 2.21 4.64 -11.83
C ASP A 440 1.16 4.61 -10.69
N SER A 441 1.40 3.78 -9.67
CA SER A 441 0.52 3.64 -8.52
C SER A 441 0.94 4.63 -7.44
N THR A 442 0.05 5.54 -7.03
CA THR A 442 0.31 6.39 -5.86
C THR A 442 0.04 5.56 -4.61
N ILE A 443 0.67 5.93 -3.51
CA ILE A 443 0.77 5.17 -2.25
C ILE A 443 -0.60 4.82 -1.62
N ASN A 444 -1.73 5.30 -2.17
CA ASN A 444 -3.05 5.05 -1.63
C ASN A 444 -3.45 3.56 -1.81
N PRO A 445 -3.53 2.78 -0.73
CA PRO A 445 -3.85 1.35 -0.79
C PRO A 445 -5.30 1.05 -1.20
N GLU A 446 -6.15 2.04 -1.45
CA GLU A 446 -7.53 1.85 -1.93
C GLU A 446 -7.66 1.95 -3.47
N GLU A 447 -6.59 2.33 -4.17
CA GLU A 447 -6.58 2.40 -5.64
C GLU A 447 -6.51 0.97 -6.24
N VAL A 448 -7.52 0.60 -7.02
CA VAL A 448 -7.59 -0.67 -7.74
C VAL A 448 -7.69 -0.38 -9.24
N TYR A 449 -6.76 -0.96 -10.00
CA TYR A 449 -6.75 -0.93 -11.46
C TYR A 449 -7.37 -2.20 -12.03
N SER A 450 -8.05 -2.06 -13.16
CA SER A 450 -8.45 -3.20 -13.99
C SER A 450 -7.98 -2.97 -15.42
N PHE A 451 -7.61 -4.04 -16.10
CA PHE A 451 -6.96 -3.98 -17.41
C PHE A 451 -7.68 -4.84 -18.43
N ARG A 452 -7.66 -4.38 -19.68
CA ARG A 452 -8.14 -5.12 -20.85
C ARG A 452 -7.15 -4.96 -21.98
N LEU A 453 -7.08 -5.97 -22.83
CA LEU A 453 -6.32 -5.88 -24.08
C LEU A 453 -7.14 -6.50 -25.20
N ILE A 454 -7.34 -5.73 -26.26
CA ILE A 454 -8.14 -6.13 -27.41
C ILE A 454 -7.25 -6.07 -28.65
N ASP A 455 -7.36 -7.05 -29.55
CA ASP A 455 -6.66 -7.05 -30.83
C ASP A 455 -7.34 -6.16 -31.88
N ALA A 456 -6.77 -6.09 -33.08
CA ALA A 456 -7.31 -5.30 -34.19
C ALA A 456 -8.66 -5.82 -34.72
N ASP A 457 -9.05 -7.05 -34.39
CA ASP A 457 -10.31 -7.68 -34.82
C ASP A 457 -11.42 -7.56 -33.75
N GLY A 458 -11.08 -7.02 -32.58
CA GLY A 458 -11.99 -6.85 -31.46
C GLY A 458 -11.97 -8.00 -30.46
N ASN A 459 -11.05 -8.97 -30.55
CA ASN A 459 -10.99 -10.10 -29.62
C ASN A 459 -10.15 -9.77 -28.38
N PHE A 460 -10.57 -10.28 -27.22
CA PHE A 460 -9.79 -10.19 -26.00
C PHE A 460 -8.51 -11.02 -26.09
N CYS A 461 -7.38 -10.38 -25.81
CA CYS A 461 -6.08 -11.02 -25.71
C CYS A 461 -5.91 -11.66 -24.32
N ALA A 462 -5.10 -12.71 -24.26
CA ALA A 462 -4.70 -13.29 -22.98
C ALA A 462 -3.80 -12.31 -22.23
N ILE A 463 -4.22 -11.94 -21.02
CA ILE A 463 -3.47 -11.10 -20.09
C ILE A 463 -3.40 -11.75 -18.72
N ASP A 464 -2.36 -11.40 -17.97
CA ASP A 464 -2.22 -11.64 -16.54
C ASP A 464 -2.04 -10.28 -15.89
N SER A 465 -2.99 -9.88 -15.06
CA SER A 465 -3.11 -8.49 -14.61
C SER A 465 -3.27 -8.41 -13.11
N PHE A 466 -2.56 -7.46 -12.50
CA PHE A 466 -2.58 -7.23 -11.06
C PHE A 466 -3.27 -5.91 -10.77
N SER A 467 -4.13 -5.94 -9.76
CA SER A 467 -5.03 -4.85 -9.36
C SER A 467 -4.33 -3.56 -8.93
N TYR A 468 -3.00 -3.50 -8.89
CA TYR A 468 -2.21 -2.37 -8.38
C TYR A 468 -1.37 -1.67 -9.44
N GLY A 469 -1.71 -1.82 -10.72
CA GLY A 469 -1.05 -1.04 -11.78
C GLY A 469 -0.11 -1.84 -12.68
N TYR A 470 -0.18 -3.18 -12.72
CA TYR A 470 0.66 -4.00 -13.59
C TYR A 470 -0.18 -4.94 -14.44
N MET A 471 0.18 -5.09 -15.71
CA MET A 471 -0.39 -6.07 -16.62
C MET A 471 0.71 -6.71 -17.47
N LYS A 472 0.66 -8.03 -17.62
CA LYS A 472 1.43 -8.80 -18.60
C LYS A 472 0.50 -9.24 -19.72
N ALA A 473 0.84 -8.90 -20.96
CA ALA A 473 0.20 -9.42 -22.16
C ALA A 473 1.05 -10.55 -22.75
N PHE A 474 0.43 -11.68 -23.11
CA PHE A 474 1.17 -12.84 -23.60
C PHE A 474 1.23 -12.88 -25.11
N SER A 475 2.43 -13.14 -25.64
CA SER A 475 2.64 -13.56 -27.04
C SER A 475 1.97 -12.65 -28.07
N LEU A 476 2.16 -11.33 -27.95
CA LEU A 476 1.63 -10.37 -28.92
C LEU A 476 2.38 -10.50 -30.25
N ARG A 477 1.64 -10.40 -31.35
CA ARG A 477 2.19 -10.51 -32.71
C ARG A 477 2.97 -9.24 -33.04
N PRO A 478 4.10 -9.36 -33.74
CA PRO A 478 4.87 -8.20 -34.20
C PRO A 478 4.09 -7.36 -35.22
N ASN A 479 4.43 -6.07 -35.33
CA ASN A 479 3.86 -5.12 -36.31
C ASN A 479 2.32 -5.07 -36.34
N SER A 480 1.70 -5.27 -35.17
CA SER A 480 0.25 -5.32 -34.97
C SER A 480 -0.22 -4.22 -34.03
N VAL A 481 -1.48 -3.84 -34.17
CA VAL A 481 -2.15 -2.87 -33.31
C VAL A 481 -3.00 -3.59 -32.28
N TYR A 482 -2.84 -3.20 -31.02
CA TYR A 482 -3.68 -3.64 -29.92
C TYR A 482 -4.27 -2.41 -29.21
N TYR A 483 -5.35 -2.61 -28.47
CA TYR A 483 -6.01 -1.57 -27.67
C TYR A 483 -5.93 -1.95 -26.21
N PHE A 484 -5.09 -1.22 -25.46
CA PHE A 484 -4.90 -1.38 -24.03
C PHE A 484 -5.92 -0.52 -23.28
N GLY A 485 -6.84 -1.17 -22.57
CA GLY A 485 -7.84 -0.54 -21.72
C GLY A 485 -7.41 -0.52 -20.27
N VAL A 486 -7.55 0.61 -19.59
CA VAL A 486 -7.31 0.76 -18.15
C VAL A 486 -8.50 1.44 -17.46
N TYR A 487 -8.88 0.88 -16.31
CA TYR A 487 -9.87 1.42 -15.40
C TYR A 487 -9.24 1.60 -14.01
N SER A 488 -9.68 2.61 -13.26
CA SER A 488 -9.27 2.89 -11.87
C SER A 488 -10.49 3.17 -11.00
N SER A 489 -10.49 2.70 -9.75
CA SER A 489 -11.53 3.03 -8.76
C SER A 489 -11.53 4.49 -8.31
N HIS A 490 -10.50 5.28 -8.65
CA HIS A 490 -10.32 6.68 -8.23
C HIS A 490 -9.90 7.59 -9.39
N ALA A 491 -10.32 8.87 -9.33
CA ALA A 491 -9.89 9.90 -10.27
C ALA A 491 -8.39 10.20 -10.13
N LYS A 492 -7.62 10.07 -11.21
CA LYS A 492 -6.17 10.26 -11.20
C LYS A 492 -5.57 10.45 -12.59
N LEU A 493 -4.51 11.25 -12.67
CA LEU A 493 -3.57 11.24 -13.79
C LEU A 493 -2.53 10.14 -13.58
N SER A 494 -2.53 9.11 -14.44
CA SER A 494 -1.60 7.98 -14.37
C SER A 494 -0.66 7.98 -15.57
N SER A 495 0.62 7.68 -15.35
CA SER A 495 1.55 7.43 -16.47
C SER A 495 1.62 5.93 -16.76
N VAL A 496 1.40 5.56 -18.01
CA VAL A 496 1.51 4.19 -18.52
C VAL A 496 2.88 4.00 -19.15
N ASN A 497 3.54 2.91 -18.77
CA ASN A 497 4.84 2.50 -19.29
C ASN A 497 4.73 1.12 -19.91
N VAL A 498 5.39 0.90 -21.05
CA VAL A 498 5.41 -0.40 -21.74
C VAL A 498 6.85 -0.87 -21.92
N THR A 499 7.12 -2.13 -21.58
CA THR A 499 8.42 -2.79 -21.80
C THR A 499 8.25 -4.25 -22.20
N THR A 500 9.22 -4.80 -22.92
CA THR A 500 9.33 -6.24 -23.23
C THR A 500 10.36 -6.94 -22.32
N GLN A 501 11.08 -6.18 -21.50
CA GLN A 501 12.02 -6.74 -20.53
C GLN A 501 11.29 -7.21 -19.28
N SER A 502 11.68 -8.37 -18.76
CA SER A 502 11.14 -8.86 -17.50
C SER A 502 11.33 -7.83 -16.37
N PRO A 503 10.30 -7.61 -15.53
CA PRO A 503 10.34 -6.61 -14.49
C PRO A 503 11.42 -6.89 -13.42
N VAL A 504 12.03 -5.83 -12.90
CA VAL A 504 12.98 -5.88 -11.79
C VAL A 504 12.26 -5.59 -10.48
N TYR A 505 12.41 -6.49 -9.52
CA TYR A 505 11.80 -6.39 -8.20
C TYR A 505 12.80 -5.87 -7.17
N LYS A 506 12.41 -4.85 -6.39
CA LYS A 506 13.24 -4.25 -5.35
C LYS A 506 12.51 -4.18 -4.02
N TRP A 507 13.17 -4.59 -2.96
CA TRP A 507 12.74 -4.39 -1.59
C TRP A 507 13.24 -3.03 -1.10
N LYS A 508 12.31 -2.16 -0.69
CA LYS A 508 12.58 -0.93 0.04
C LYS A 508 12.25 -1.14 1.51
N ILE A 509 13.24 -0.88 2.37
CA ILE A 509 13.15 -1.18 3.80
C ILE A 509 13.46 0.09 4.56
N TYR A 510 12.56 0.43 5.48
CA TYR A 510 12.61 1.65 6.27
C TYR A 510 12.73 1.27 7.74
N ARG A 511 13.59 1.98 8.48
CA ARG A 511 13.67 1.94 9.95
C ARG A 511 13.19 3.30 10.47
N ASN A 512 12.10 3.31 11.25
CA ASN A 512 11.50 4.55 11.77
C ASN A 512 11.34 5.62 10.66
N ASP A 513 10.72 5.22 9.54
CA ASP A 513 10.48 6.01 8.31
C ASP A 513 11.70 6.48 7.51
N LYS A 514 12.93 6.14 7.94
CA LYS A 514 14.15 6.40 7.16
C LYS A 514 14.48 5.19 6.28
N LEU A 515 14.64 5.42 4.97
CA LEU A 515 15.09 4.38 4.03
C LEU A 515 16.49 3.90 4.41
N ILE A 516 16.64 2.60 4.69
CA ILE A 516 17.92 1.95 5.00
C ILE A 516 18.41 1.03 3.88
N ARG A 517 17.52 0.59 2.98
CA ARG A 517 17.87 -0.27 1.86
C ARG A 517 16.85 -0.19 0.71
N SER A 518 17.34 -0.28 -0.53
CA SER A 518 16.54 -0.30 -1.76
C SER A 518 17.25 -1.10 -2.86
N ASP A 519 17.06 -2.42 -2.91
CA ASP A 519 17.72 -3.31 -3.88
C ASP A 519 16.94 -4.62 -4.11
N SER A 520 17.44 -5.49 -4.99
CA SER A 520 16.83 -6.78 -5.34
C SER A 520 17.31 -7.98 -4.50
N GLN A 521 18.05 -7.77 -3.41
CA GLN A 521 18.55 -8.89 -2.60
C GLN A 521 17.42 -9.61 -1.86
N LYS A 522 17.52 -10.93 -1.73
CA LYS A 522 16.51 -11.78 -1.08
C LYS A 522 16.74 -12.02 0.42
N SER A 523 17.70 -11.33 1.03
CA SER A 523 18.01 -11.50 2.46
C SER A 523 18.41 -10.18 3.11
N ILE A 524 17.97 -9.92 4.35
CA ILE A 524 18.40 -8.78 5.18
C ILE A 524 18.64 -9.22 6.62
N ILE A 525 19.55 -8.53 7.30
CA ILE A 525 19.74 -8.63 8.75
C ILE A 525 19.17 -7.36 9.41
N LEU A 526 18.24 -7.53 10.35
CA LEU A 526 17.58 -6.43 11.06
C LEU A 526 17.68 -6.58 12.58
N GLU A 527 17.87 -5.45 13.28
CA GLU A 527 17.97 -5.39 14.74
C GLU A 527 16.57 -5.43 15.39
N ARG A 528 16.45 -6.00 16.59
CA ARG A 528 15.21 -5.98 17.39
C ARG A 528 14.98 -4.63 18.07
N GLY A 529 13.84 -4.48 18.74
CA GLY A 529 13.43 -3.28 19.44
C GLY A 529 13.02 -2.13 18.52
N GLU A 530 12.97 -2.36 17.21
CA GLU A 530 12.76 -1.33 16.19
C GLU A 530 11.52 -1.63 15.35
N ASN A 531 10.92 -0.57 14.81
CA ASN A 531 9.84 -0.66 13.84
C ASN A 531 10.40 -0.59 12.42
N TYR A 532 10.05 -1.59 11.62
CA TYR A 532 10.42 -1.65 10.22
C TYR A 532 9.19 -1.58 9.33
N LYS A 533 9.36 -0.93 8.19
CA LYS A 533 8.40 -0.96 7.08
C LYS A 533 9.09 -1.53 5.85
N PHE A 534 8.40 -2.44 5.20
CA PHE A 534 8.83 -3.16 4.00
C PHE A 534 7.91 -2.80 2.86
N GLU A 535 8.49 -2.57 1.70
CA GLU A 535 7.75 -2.35 0.47
C GLU A 535 8.45 -3.14 -0.64
N LEU A 536 7.68 -3.82 -1.47
CA LEU A 536 8.18 -4.46 -2.68
C LEU A 536 7.73 -3.63 -3.88
N TRP A 537 8.70 -3.23 -4.71
CA TRP A 537 8.50 -2.36 -5.86
C TRP A 537 8.89 -3.07 -7.15
N ILE A 538 8.10 -2.88 -8.20
CA ILE A 538 8.34 -3.36 -9.56
C ILE A 538 8.84 -2.18 -10.39
N ASN A 539 10.07 -2.27 -10.90
CA ASN A 539 10.74 -1.21 -11.69
C ASN A 539 10.70 0.19 -11.05
N ASP A 540 10.61 0.27 -9.71
CA ASP A 540 10.44 1.53 -8.96
C ASP A 540 9.15 2.33 -9.29
N LEU A 541 8.19 1.72 -10.01
CA LEU A 541 6.94 2.36 -10.45
C LEU A 541 5.71 1.81 -9.71
N VAL A 542 5.61 0.50 -9.57
CA VAL A 542 4.43 -0.16 -8.98
C VAL A 542 4.78 -0.73 -7.62
N LYS A 543 3.99 -0.40 -6.59
CA LYS A 543 4.13 -0.95 -5.24
C LYS A 543 3.21 -2.14 -5.04
N VAL A 544 3.76 -3.28 -4.61
CA VAL A 544 2.97 -4.46 -4.22
C VAL A 544 2.27 -4.18 -2.89
N ARG A 545 0.94 -4.34 -2.84
CA ARG A 545 0.10 -3.95 -1.71
C ARG A 545 0.23 -4.86 -0.50
N GLU A 546 0.00 -6.16 -0.71
CA GLU A 546 0.00 -7.11 0.39
C GLU A 546 1.32 -7.86 0.47
N LEU A 547 2.00 -7.66 1.59
CA LEU A 547 3.09 -8.51 2.00
C LEU A 547 2.55 -9.55 2.99
N GLN A 548 3.07 -10.76 2.95
CA GLN A 548 2.71 -11.81 3.89
C GLN A 548 3.96 -12.37 4.54
N LYS A 549 3.87 -12.67 5.83
CA LYS A 549 4.88 -13.46 6.52
C LYS A 549 4.50 -14.94 6.36
N ILE A 550 5.25 -15.68 5.55
CA ILE A 550 4.96 -17.09 5.21
C ILE A 550 5.72 -18.09 6.07
N SER A 551 6.82 -17.68 6.67
CA SER A 551 7.62 -18.51 7.55
C SER A 551 8.09 -17.69 8.74
N ASP A 552 8.20 -18.34 9.89
CA ASP A 552 8.83 -17.78 11.06
C ASP A 552 9.55 -18.92 11.78
N SER A 553 10.84 -18.77 12.05
CA SER A 553 11.66 -19.81 12.68
C SER A 553 11.31 -20.00 14.16
N ILE A 554 10.43 -19.18 14.73
CA ILE A 554 9.93 -19.29 16.09
C ILE A 554 8.56 -20.00 16.05
N ASN A 555 8.52 -21.26 16.51
CA ASN A 555 7.28 -22.05 16.59
C ASN A 555 6.52 -21.76 17.89
N GLY A 556 5.31 -21.22 17.78
CA GLY A 556 4.40 -20.99 18.91
C GLY A 556 3.67 -19.67 18.82
N GLN A 557 2.36 -19.72 19.02
CA GLN A 557 1.37 -18.63 19.01
C GLN A 557 1.89 -17.19 18.81
N GLY A 558 1.60 -16.65 17.63
CA GLY A 558 1.07 -15.29 17.50
C GLY A 558 1.98 -14.16 17.96
N ILE A 559 2.98 -13.85 17.14
CA ILE A 559 3.29 -12.44 16.93
C ILE A 559 2.60 -12.03 15.62
N LYS A 560 1.36 -11.56 15.76
CA LYS A 560 0.56 -10.86 14.74
C LYS A 560 1.13 -9.46 14.43
N ASP A 561 2.44 -9.26 14.53
CA ASP A 561 3.03 -7.92 14.42
C ASP A 561 3.30 -7.51 12.98
N PHE A 562 3.32 -8.47 12.04
CA PHE A 562 3.43 -8.11 10.62
C PHE A 562 2.07 -7.62 10.12
N ASN A 563 1.94 -6.31 10.00
CA ASN A 563 0.81 -5.69 9.37
C ASN A 563 0.95 -5.83 7.85
N ALA A 564 0.28 -6.83 7.29
CA ALA A 564 0.29 -7.14 5.85
C ALA A 564 -0.11 -5.94 4.97
N TYR A 565 -1.00 -5.09 5.46
CA TYR A 565 -1.54 -3.93 4.76
C TYR A 565 -0.56 -2.75 4.69
N PHE A 566 0.11 -2.45 5.80
CA PHE A 566 1.11 -1.38 5.85
C PHE A 566 2.53 -1.85 5.54
N GLY A 567 2.73 -3.16 5.40
CA GLY A 567 4.03 -3.79 5.25
C GLY A 567 4.94 -3.57 6.47
N SER A 568 4.38 -3.37 7.66
CA SER A 568 5.15 -2.98 8.85
C SER A 568 5.22 -4.09 9.89
N ILE A 569 6.32 -4.12 10.66
CA ILE A 569 6.48 -5.01 11.80
C ILE A 569 7.26 -4.32 12.91
N ASN A 570 6.77 -4.52 14.14
CA ASN A 570 7.59 -4.30 15.32
C ASN A 570 8.39 -5.58 15.56
N ILE A 571 9.71 -5.51 15.45
CA ILE A 571 10.54 -6.64 15.84
C ILE A 571 10.79 -6.50 17.34
N SER A 572 9.93 -7.08 18.18
CA SER A 572 10.08 -7.00 19.64
C SER A 572 11.47 -7.47 20.10
N THR A 573 11.97 -6.84 21.16
CA THR A 573 13.15 -7.32 21.87
C THR A 573 12.98 -8.78 22.32
N ASP A 574 11.76 -9.23 22.67
CA ASP A 574 11.40 -10.62 23.08
C ASP A 574 11.67 -11.69 22.02
N ARG A 575 11.85 -11.30 20.75
CA ARG A 575 12.11 -12.26 19.67
C ARG A 575 13.43 -13.01 19.92
N GLN A 576 13.58 -14.28 19.49
CA GLN A 576 14.80 -15.09 19.73
C GLN A 576 15.95 -14.76 18.78
N ASP A 577 17.20 -14.63 19.25
CA ASP A 577 18.38 -14.21 18.45
C ASP A 577 18.69 -15.14 17.28
N ASN A 578 19.07 -14.55 16.14
CA ASN A 578 19.18 -15.22 14.84
C ASN A 578 17.91 -15.93 14.36
N SER A 579 16.74 -15.66 14.96
CA SER A 579 15.49 -16.09 14.34
C SER A 579 15.34 -15.45 12.98
N SER A 580 14.72 -16.17 12.07
CA SER A 580 14.42 -15.70 10.73
C SER A 580 12.93 -15.72 10.48
N PHE A 581 12.47 -14.86 9.59
CA PHE A 581 11.15 -14.96 9.00
C PHE A 581 11.25 -14.58 7.53
N THR A 582 10.42 -15.22 6.70
CA THR A 582 10.33 -14.91 5.28
C THR A 582 9.10 -14.05 5.05
N LEU A 583 9.32 -12.86 4.51
CA LEU A 583 8.27 -12.06 3.90
C LEU A 583 8.15 -12.45 2.43
N VAL A 584 6.93 -12.49 1.93
CA VAL A 584 6.63 -12.69 0.52
C VAL A 584 5.71 -11.57 0.05
N GLY A 585 6.00 -11.03 -1.12
CA GLY A 585 4.99 -10.32 -1.91
C GLY A 585 4.42 -11.26 -2.94
N TYR A 586 3.11 -11.45 -2.92
CA TYR A 586 2.39 -12.13 -4.00
C TYR A 586 1.96 -11.10 -5.02
N MET A 587 2.09 -11.45 -6.29
CA MET A 587 1.58 -10.60 -7.38
C MET A 587 0.08 -10.80 -7.60
N ASP A 588 -0.47 -11.94 -7.19
CA ASP A 588 -1.85 -12.37 -7.46
C ASP A 588 -2.61 -12.66 -6.17
N ASP A 589 -3.92 -12.41 -6.18
CA ASP A 589 -4.86 -12.68 -5.09
C ASP A 589 -4.95 -14.19 -4.80
N ASP A 590 -4.68 -15.06 -5.78
CA ASP A 590 -4.67 -16.53 -5.63
C ASP A 590 -3.44 -17.09 -4.89
N LYS A 591 -2.50 -16.23 -4.45
CA LYS A 591 -1.32 -16.58 -3.63
C LYS A 591 -0.52 -17.78 -4.16
N SER A 592 -0.45 -17.94 -5.48
CA SER A 592 0.26 -19.08 -6.07
C SER A 592 1.78 -18.91 -5.94
N ALA A 593 2.48 -20.02 -5.69
CA ALA A 593 3.93 -20.03 -5.43
C ALA A 593 4.79 -19.53 -6.60
N TRP A 594 4.23 -19.51 -7.82
CA TRP A 594 4.94 -19.12 -9.04
C TRP A 594 5.19 -17.61 -9.15
N TYR A 595 4.47 -16.81 -8.37
CA TYR A 595 4.56 -15.34 -8.35
C TYR A 595 5.05 -14.78 -7.00
N ALA A 596 5.68 -15.63 -6.19
CA ALA A 596 6.17 -15.28 -4.86
C ALA A 596 7.56 -14.63 -4.93
N HIS A 597 7.67 -13.39 -4.45
CA HIS A 597 8.96 -12.73 -4.25
C HIS A 597 9.29 -12.70 -2.77
N GLU A 598 10.33 -13.43 -2.37
CA GLU A 598 10.69 -13.64 -0.96
C GLU A 598 11.82 -12.72 -0.50
N LEU A 599 11.70 -12.26 0.74
CA LEU A 599 12.75 -11.61 1.54
C LEU A 599 12.91 -12.38 2.85
N ASN A 600 14.09 -12.98 3.02
CA ASN A 600 14.48 -13.63 4.26
C ASN A 600 15.05 -12.59 5.23
N VAL A 601 14.33 -12.30 6.30
CA VAL A 601 14.76 -11.40 7.37
C VAL A 601 15.39 -12.22 8.47
N THR A 602 16.68 -12.00 8.75
CA THR A 602 17.35 -12.54 9.93
C THR A 602 17.36 -11.46 11.01
N VAL A 603 16.83 -11.80 12.17
CA VAL A 603 16.70 -10.87 13.28
C VAL A 603 17.84 -11.03 14.27
N VAL A 604 18.51 -9.93 14.56
CA VAL A 604 19.68 -9.89 15.43
C VAL A 604 19.48 -8.97 16.63
N LEU A 605 20.24 -9.19 17.68
CA LEU A 605 20.23 -8.37 18.90
C LEU A 605 20.42 -6.88 18.58
N SER A 606 19.70 -6.01 19.29
CA SER A 606 19.96 -4.57 19.23
C SER A 606 20.96 -4.13 20.28
N LEU A 607 21.80 -3.15 19.92
CA LEU A 607 22.78 -2.55 20.83
C LEU A 607 22.13 -1.80 21.99
N SER A 608 20.87 -1.36 21.84
CA SER A 608 20.11 -0.69 22.89
C SER A 608 19.73 -1.63 24.05
N GLU A 609 19.86 -2.94 23.87
CA GLU A 609 19.58 -3.96 24.89
C GLU A 609 20.78 -4.22 25.82
N LEU A 610 21.93 -3.59 25.55
CA LEU A 610 23.15 -3.70 26.37
C LEU A 610 23.34 -2.44 27.21
N SER A 611 23.43 -2.62 28.53
CA SER A 611 23.82 -1.58 29.48
C SER A 611 25.32 -1.62 29.69
N ILE A 612 26.00 -0.52 29.38
CA ILE A 612 27.46 -0.41 29.52
C ILE A 612 27.74 0.64 30.60
N SER A 613 28.44 0.22 31.65
CA SER A 613 28.83 1.06 32.77
C SER A 613 30.31 0.92 33.07
N ILE A 614 30.93 2.00 33.54
CA ILE A 614 32.25 1.95 34.17
C ILE A 614 32.04 2.12 35.67
N GLU A 615 32.53 1.14 36.43
CA GLU A 615 32.63 1.23 37.87
C GLU A 615 34.04 1.69 38.22
N ASP A 616 34.14 2.84 38.88
CA ASP A 616 35.40 3.42 39.37
C ASP A 616 35.31 3.56 40.90
N LYS A 617 35.64 2.47 41.58
CA LYS A 617 35.70 2.36 43.05
C LYS A 617 37.07 1.82 43.46
N ASP A 618 37.13 0.73 44.24
CA ASP A 618 38.36 -0.04 44.51
C ASP A 618 38.95 -0.66 43.25
N GLN A 619 38.07 -1.00 42.30
CA GLN A 619 38.41 -1.50 40.97
C GLN A 619 38.01 -0.48 39.90
N LEU A 620 38.64 -0.59 38.74
CA LEU A 620 38.27 0.17 37.56
C LEU A 620 37.82 -0.79 36.47
N ILE A 621 36.51 -1.05 36.40
CA ILE A 621 35.94 -2.10 35.56
C ILE A 621 34.95 -1.52 34.57
N LEU A 622 35.15 -1.85 33.29
CA LEU A 622 34.09 -1.74 32.29
C LEU A 622 33.22 -2.99 32.38
N ARG A 623 31.95 -2.82 32.72
CA ARG A 623 30.97 -3.90 32.79
C ARG A 623 29.91 -3.70 31.71
N ILE A 624 29.58 -4.81 31.05
CA ILE A 624 28.47 -4.86 30.10
C ILE A 624 27.44 -5.80 30.69
N THR A 625 26.30 -5.25 31.09
CA THR A 625 25.15 -6.01 31.55
C THR A 625 24.08 -6.03 30.47
N SER A 626 23.28 -7.09 30.48
CA SER A 626 22.04 -7.13 29.71
C SER A 626 20.89 -7.37 30.66
N SER A 627 19.72 -6.82 30.32
CA SER A 627 18.47 -7.14 31.01
C SER A 627 18.00 -8.58 30.78
N ARG A 628 18.71 -9.37 29.97
CA ARG A 628 18.41 -10.77 29.64
C ARG A 628 19.66 -11.64 29.67
N ASP A 629 19.46 -12.96 29.63
CA ASP A 629 20.53 -13.98 29.54
C ASP A 629 21.27 -13.90 28.19
N ILE A 630 22.09 -12.86 28.03
CA ILE A 630 23.03 -12.72 26.92
C ILE A 630 24.39 -13.19 27.43
N ASN A 631 24.91 -14.27 26.85
CA ASN A 631 26.22 -14.78 27.21
C ASN A 631 27.32 -13.98 26.51
N ILE A 632 27.80 -12.91 27.16
CA ILE A 632 28.97 -12.14 26.71
C ILE A 632 30.23 -12.93 27.07
N THR A 633 30.98 -13.31 26.04
CA THR A 633 32.17 -14.16 26.18
C THR A 633 33.47 -13.40 25.98
N GLU A 634 33.44 -12.25 25.33
CA GLU A 634 34.63 -11.45 25.08
C GLU A 634 34.26 -9.97 24.97
N ILE A 635 35.11 -9.09 25.51
CA ILE A 635 35.02 -7.64 25.38
C ILE A 635 36.32 -7.14 24.77
N ASN A 636 36.25 -6.47 23.63
CA ASN A 636 37.41 -5.88 22.96
C ASN A 636 37.34 -4.36 23.01
N ILE A 637 38.33 -3.75 23.64
CA ILE A 637 38.45 -2.30 23.77
C ILE A 637 39.76 -1.80 23.16
N GLU A 638 39.74 -0.55 22.72
CA GLU A 638 40.92 0.28 22.54
C GLU A 638 41.06 1.23 23.71
N LEU A 639 42.30 1.38 24.15
CA LEU A 639 42.71 2.22 25.24
C LEU A 639 43.71 3.24 24.69
N SER A 640 43.61 4.50 25.11
CA SER A 640 44.65 5.50 24.85
C SER A 640 44.70 6.56 25.95
N GLY A 641 45.86 7.15 26.17
CA GLY A 641 46.06 8.16 27.21
C GLY A 641 47.48 8.70 27.23
N LYS A 642 47.85 9.36 28.33
CA LYS A 642 49.21 9.85 28.60
C LYS A 642 49.74 9.26 29.88
N ASN A 643 51.02 8.88 29.90
CA ASN A 643 51.68 8.45 31.14
C ASN A 643 52.29 9.61 31.93
N GLU A 644 52.81 9.33 33.12
CA GLU A 644 53.47 10.31 34.02
C GLU A 644 54.63 11.10 33.36
N LYS A 645 55.21 10.60 32.26
CA LYS A 645 56.28 11.29 31.49
C LYS A 645 55.74 12.17 30.35
N GLY A 646 54.42 12.26 30.21
CA GLY A 646 53.75 12.98 29.13
C GLY A 646 53.76 12.26 27.77
N ILE A 647 54.15 10.98 27.74
CA ILE A 647 54.19 10.17 26.50
C ILE A 647 52.80 9.57 26.27
N ASN A 648 52.31 9.66 25.03
CA ASN A 648 51.05 9.03 24.65
C ASN A 648 51.21 7.51 24.56
N PHE A 649 50.24 6.76 25.09
CA PHE A 649 50.13 5.32 24.89
C PHE A 649 48.81 5.00 24.18
N SER A 650 48.79 3.87 23.46
CA SER A 650 47.58 3.32 22.86
C SER A 650 47.72 1.81 22.73
N GLY A 651 46.65 1.07 23.01
CA GLY A 651 46.64 -0.39 22.91
C GLY A 651 45.24 -0.96 22.77
N THR A 652 45.18 -2.26 22.47
CA THR A 652 43.94 -3.04 22.45
C THR A 652 43.94 -4.03 23.58
N LEU A 653 42.82 -4.15 24.28
CA LEU A 653 42.63 -5.12 25.35
C LEU A 653 41.42 -6.01 25.03
N SER A 654 41.61 -7.31 25.22
CA SER A 654 40.58 -8.34 25.07
C SER A 654 40.38 -9.00 26.43
N SER A 655 39.17 -8.89 26.98
CA SER A 655 38.79 -9.56 28.23
C SER A 655 37.79 -10.67 27.95
N ILE A 656 37.87 -11.78 28.70
CA ILE A 656 36.90 -12.87 28.62
C ILE A 656 35.75 -12.59 29.60
N GLY A 657 34.52 -12.73 29.12
CA GLY A 657 33.31 -12.53 29.92
C GLY A 657 32.66 -11.15 29.75
N GLU A 658 31.87 -10.76 30.75
CA GLU A 658 31.03 -9.54 30.77
C GLU A 658 31.70 -8.31 31.39
N SER A 659 32.94 -8.46 31.88
CA SER A 659 33.71 -7.38 32.49
C SER A 659 35.13 -7.33 31.96
N CYS A 660 35.69 -6.13 31.98
CA CYS A 660 37.06 -5.86 31.62
C CYS A 660 37.70 -5.01 32.71
N ASP A 661 38.72 -5.57 33.38
CA ASP A 661 39.53 -4.82 34.35
C ASP A 661 40.49 -3.89 33.60
N LEU A 662 40.40 -2.61 33.91
CA LEU A 662 41.16 -1.54 33.29
C LEU A 662 42.28 -1.06 34.21
N LEU A 663 42.17 -1.34 35.51
CA LEU A 663 43.06 -0.79 36.53
C LEU A 663 44.49 -1.25 36.31
N ASP A 664 44.69 -2.55 36.13
CA ASP A 664 46.03 -3.14 35.95
C ASP A 664 46.72 -2.59 34.69
N VAL A 665 45.97 -2.42 33.60
CA VAL A 665 46.53 -1.92 32.34
C VAL A 665 46.90 -0.43 32.47
N LEU A 666 45.98 0.40 32.97
CA LEU A 666 46.22 1.83 33.18
C LEU A 666 47.33 2.08 34.21
N ALA A 667 47.42 1.24 35.24
CA ALA A 667 48.49 1.31 36.24
C ALA A 667 49.85 0.88 35.69
N SER A 668 49.90 -0.15 34.82
CA SER A 668 51.13 -0.57 34.15
C SER A 668 51.69 0.51 33.23
N GLU A 669 50.81 1.28 32.58
CA GLU A 669 51.16 2.44 31.76
C GLU A 669 51.41 3.70 32.60
N LYS A 670 51.12 3.67 33.91
CA LYS A 670 51.16 4.83 34.80
C LYS A 670 50.38 6.03 34.22
N ALA A 671 49.16 5.74 33.76
CA ALA A 671 48.29 6.68 33.08
C ALA A 671 47.91 7.86 34.00
N ILE A 672 47.98 9.08 33.50
CA ILE A 672 47.59 10.32 34.19
C ILE A 672 46.53 11.08 33.40
N ASN A 673 45.80 11.97 34.08
CA ASN A 673 44.69 12.74 33.50
C ASN A 673 43.66 11.82 32.82
N ASP A 674 43.04 12.29 31.74
CA ASP A 674 41.98 11.58 31.05
C ASP A 674 42.54 10.52 30.08
N SER A 675 42.11 9.28 30.27
CA SER A 675 42.30 8.18 29.31
C SER A 675 41.00 7.88 28.57
N ILE A 676 41.10 7.62 27.28
CA ILE A 676 39.97 7.31 26.40
C ILE A 676 39.90 5.79 26.22
N ILE A 677 38.71 5.25 26.48
CA ILE A 677 38.38 3.85 26.28
C ILE A 677 37.32 3.75 25.20
N ARG A 678 37.64 3.10 24.09
CA ARG A 678 36.73 2.87 22.97
C ARG A 678 36.36 1.40 22.90
N LEU A 679 35.10 1.08 23.15
CA LEU A 679 34.57 -0.27 23.00
C LEU A 679 34.44 -0.61 21.51
N LYS A 680 35.34 -1.46 21.00
CA LYS A 680 35.36 -1.86 19.59
C LYS A 680 34.24 -2.83 19.27
N ASN A 681 34.23 -3.95 19.97
CA ASN A 681 33.23 -4.98 19.80
C ASN A 681 33.12 -5.87 21.04
N VAL A 682 32.00 -6.59 21.13
CA VAL A 682 31.77 -7.64 22.12
C VAL A 682 31.47 -8.94 21.39
N LYS A 683 31.95 -10.05 21.92
CA LYS A 683 31.61 -11.39 21.42
C LYS A 683 30.49 -11.97 22.26
N ILE A 684 29.37 -12.21 21.62
CA ILE A 684 28.19 -12.80 22.25
C ILE A 684 28.04 -14.23 21.74
N ASN A 685 27.82 -15.17 22.65
CA ASN A 685 27.38 -16.51 22.32
C ASN A 685 25.86 -16.56 22.30
N THR A 686 25.32 -16.93 21.14
CA THR A 686 23.89 -17.21 21.00
C THR A 686 23.56 -18.59 21.60
N ASN A 687 22.28 -18.84 21.92
CA ASN A 687 21.79 -20.11 22.47
C ASN A 687 22.10 -21.34 21.59
N TYR A 688 22.57 -21.14 20.35
CA TYR A 688 22.95 -22.19 19.41
C TYR A 688 24.47 -22.40 19.28
N GLY A 689 25.28 -21.81 20.16
CA GLY A 689 26.74 -21.98 20.16
C GLY A 689 27.48 -21.21 19.06
N VAL A 690 26.78 -20.35 18.30
CA VAL A 690 27.41 -19.46 17.33
C VAL A 690 27.85 -18.18 18.04
N SER A 691 29.15 -17.93 18.06
CA SER A 691 29.73 -16.68 18.53
C SER A 691 29.64 -15.60 17.45
N ARG A 692 29.22 -14.39 17.83
CA ARG A 692 29.22 -13.22 16.94
C ARG A 692 29.89 -12.03 17.60
N TYR A 693 30.68 -11.30 16.81
CA TYR A 693 31.18 -9.98 17.18
C TYR A 693 30.14 -8.91 16.87
N VAL A 694 29.85 -8.08 17.86
CA VAL A 694 28.92 -6.97 17.80
C VAL A 694 29.70 -5.67 18.03
N SER A 695 29.79 -4.83 16.99
CA SER A 695 30.48 -3.54 17.06
C SER A 695 29.62 -2.49 17.76
N LEU A 696 30.20 -1.76 18.71
CA LEU A 696 29.47 -0.86 19.61
C LEU A 696 29.87 0.62 19.49
N ASP A 697 31.01 0.91 18.87
CA ASP A 697 31.63 2.23 18.71
C ASP A 697 31.30 3.27 19.79
N LYS A 698 31.48 2.89 21.06
CA LYS A 698 31.18 3.73 22.22
C LYS A 698 32.47 4.11 22.94
N SER A 699 32.66 5.40 23.20
CA SER A 699 33.84 5.92 23.89
C SER A 699 33.51 6.43 25.28
N PHE A 700 34.41 6.17 26.23
CA PHE A 700 34.35 6.65 27.60
C PHE A 700 35.63 7.39 27.95
N ILE A 701 35.52 8.38 28.82
CA ILE A 701 36.66 9.11 29.37
C ILE A 701 36.76 8.74 30.85
N ILE A 702 37.93 8.24 31.26
CA ILE A 702 38.23 7.95 32.66
C ILE A 702 39.31 8.91 33.11
N ASN A 703 39.09 9.58 34.24
CA ASN A 703 40.10 10.37 34.89
C ASN A 703 40.99 9.46 35.76
N CYS A 704 42.27 9.37 35.45
CA CYS A 704 43.22 8.54 36.18
C CYS A 704 43.81 9.23 37.43
N MET A 705 43.41 10.47 37.75
CA MET A 705 43.93 11.22 38.90
C MET A 705 43.00 11.10 40.12
N TYR A 706 41.70 11.09 39.91
CA TYR A 706 40.67 11.03 40.95
C TYR A 706 39.36 10.48 40.39
N SER A 707 38.56 9.81 41.22
CA SER A 707 37.27 9.24 40.80
C SER A 707 36.17 10.30 40.70
N ARG A 708 36.18 11.28 41.62
CA ARG A 708 35.24 12.40 41.62
C ARG A 708 35.86 13.62 42.29
N SER A 709 35.33 14.79 41.95
CA SER A 709 35.68 16.06 42.58
C SER A 709 34.44 16.81 43.04
N GLU A 710 34.48 17.39 44.24
CA GLU A 710 33.38 18.20 44.78
C GLU A 710 33.86 19.60 45.10
N THR A 711 33.28 20.61 44.46
CA THR A 711 33.55 22.01 44.79
C THR A 711 32.49 22.55 45.74
N THR A 712 32.92 23.00 46.91
CA THR A 712 32.07 23.60 47.94
C THR A 712 32.43 25.08 48.15
N GLY A 713 31.48 25.87 48.66
CA GLY A 713 31.66 27.31 48.92
C GLY A 713 31.15 28.23 47.80
N LYS A 714 30.55 29.37 48.18
CA LYS A 714 29.99 30.36 47.24
C LYS A 714 30.99 31.45 46.82
N ILE A 715 31.92 31.84 47.71
CA ILE A 715 32.86 32.95 47.49
C ILE A 715 34.30 32.43 47.37
N PHE A 716 34.71 31.55 48.28
CA PHE A 716 35.97 30.82 48.20
C PHE A 716 35.66 29.37 47.86
N LYS A 717 35.89 29.00 46.60
CA LYS A 717 35.65 27.63 46.11
C LYS A 717 36.77 26.72 46.61
N ILE A 718 36.42 25.69 47.36
CA ILE A 718 37.33 24.62 47.78
C ILE A 718 36.92 23.35 47.05
N THR A 719 37.83 22.75 46.29
CA THR A 719 37.59 21.50 45.57
C THR A 719 38.24 20.34 46.33
N LYS A 720 37.43 19.36 46.71
CA LYS A 720 37.89 18.07 47.23
C LYS A 720 38.04 17.10 46.07
N TYR A 721 39.15 16.36 46.03
CA TYR A 721 39.40 15.31 45.04
C TYR A 721 39.46 13.96 45.74
N TYR A 722 38.60 13.04 45.32
CA TYR A 722 38.44 11.74 45.95
C TYR A 722 39.20 10.65 45.18
N ILE A 723 39.93 9.82 45.90
CA ILE A 723 40.71 8.70 45.36
C ILE A 723 40.19 7.38 45.93
N THR A 724 40.12 6.36 45.09
CA THR A 724 39.39 5.11 45.38
C THR A 724 40.19 3.85 45.06
N ASN A 725 41.20 3.94 44.20
CA ASN A 725 41.99 2.80 43.74
C ASN A 725 43.50 3.10 43.75
N ALA A 726 44.30 2.05 43.52
CA ALA A 726 45.76 2.13 43.58
C ALA A 726 46.37 3.10 42.54
N LEU A 727 45.78 3.22 41.35
CA LEU A 727 46.23 4.13 40.31
C LEU A 727 46.07 5.60 40.75
N HIS A 728 44.89 5.94 41.29
CA HIS A 728 44.63 7.29 41.82
C HIS A 728 45.62 7.63 42.93
N LEU A 729 45.83 6.71 43.88
CA LEU A 729 46.79 6.89 44.97
C LEU A 729 48.23 6.99 44.46
N TYR A 730 48.61 6.22 43.45
CA TYR A 730 49.92 6.36 42.82
C TYR A 730 50.07 7.76 42.20
N ASN A 731 49.05 8.23 41.50
CA ASN A 731 49.09 9.48 40.73
C ASN A 731 49.05 10.77 41.56
N ILE A 732 48.80 10.71 42.87
CA ILE A 732 48.85 11.91 43.72
C ILE A 732 50.22 12.61 43.68
N ARG A 733 51.29 11.87 43.32
CA ARG A 733 52.63 12.43 43.07
C ARG A 733 52.67 13.46 41.93
N ASN A 734 51.73 13.38 41.00
CA ASN A 734 51.60 14.25 39.84
C ASN A 734 50.46 15.27 40.04
N PHE A 735 49.89 15.36 41.25
CA PHE A 735 48.67 16.11 41.52
C PHE A 735 48.91 17.24 42.52
N ASN A 736 48.73 18.47 42.06
CA ASN A 736 49.00 19.68 42.83
C ASN A 736 47.78 20.12 43.67
N SER A 737 47.19 19.21 44.45
CA SER A 737 45.97 19.46 45.23
C SER A 737 45.80 18.48 46.39
N SER A 738 45.01 18.87 47.39
CA SER A 738 44.63 17.99 48.50
C SER A 738 43.69 16.87 48.04
N VAL A 739 43.89 15.68 48.60
CA VAL A 739 43.21 14.44 48.19
C VAL A 739 42.59 13.72 49.39
N TYR A 740 41.50 13.00 49.12
CA TYR A 740 40.66 12.33 50.11
C TYR A 740 40.43 10.88 49.68
N MET A 741 40.70 9.91 50.54
CA MET A 741 40.31 8.52 50.26
C MET A 741 38.79 8.40 50.38
N ASP A 742 38.18 7.68 49.44
CA ASP A 742 36.74 7.36 49.44
C ASP A 742 36.53 5.83 49.45
N ASN A 743 37.64 5.08 49.55
CA ASN A 743 37.64 3.64 49.68
C ASN A 743 38.95 3.13 50.30
N ASP A 744 38.93 1.90 50.83
CA ASP A 744 40.13 1.15 51.19
C ASP A 744 40.94 0.82 49.92
N ILE A 745 42.26 1.05 49.92
CA ILE A 745 43.12 0.92 48.74
C ILE A 745 44.19 -0.15 48.96
N ASN A 746 44.13 -1.25 48.21
CA ASN A 746 45.20 -2.24 48.18
C ASN A 746 46.19 -1.93 47.05
N ILE A 747 47.34 -1.35 47.40
CA ILE A 747 48.40 -1.04 46.43
C ILE A 747 49.22 -2.26 46.04
N GLY A 748 49.26 -3.32 46.85
CA GLY A 748 50.10 -4.50 46.62
C GLY A 748 49.65 -5.38 45.46
N ASN A 749 48.36 -5.35 45.11
CA ASN A 749 47.82 -6.07 43.95
C ASN A 749 48.29 -5.46 42.63
N THR A 750 48.38 -4.13 42.58
CA THR A 750 48.70 -3.36 41.36
C THR A 750 50.19 -3.02 41.27
N TYR A 751 50.80 -2.61 42.38
CA TYR A 751 52.21 -2.23 42.47
C TYR A 751 52.94 -3.19 43.42
N ARG A 752 53.69 -4.14 42.83
CA ARG A 752 54.48 -5.13 43.59
C ARG A 752 55.49 -4.50 44.54
N GLU A 753 56.04 -3.34 44.16
CA GLU A 753 56.88 -2.50 44.99
C GLU A 753 56.35 -1.08 44.88
N TRP A 754 56.07 -0.46 46.02
CA TRP A 754 55.64 0.93 46.08
C TRP A 754 56.83 1.84 45.84
N GLU A 755 56.66 2.77 44.92
CA GLU A 755 57.57 3.88 44.73
C GLU A 755 57.14 5.02 45.66
N PRO A 756 57.95 5.37 46.69
CA PRO A 756 57.64 6.43 47.64
C PRO A 756 57.31 7.75 46.94
N ILE A 757 56.34 8.49 47.49
CA ILE A 757 56.07 9.86 47.04
C ILE A 757 57.23 10.74 47.48
N ASP A 758 57.95 11.35 46.53
CA ASP A 758 59.20 12.06 46.82
C ASP A 758 59.00 13.28 47.72
N LEU A 759 57.96 14.08 47.46
CA LEU A 759 57.61 15.27 48.22
C LEU A 759 56.09 15.40 48.31
N TRP A 760 55.58 15.67 49.51
CA TRP A 760 54.16 15.96 49.72
C TRP A 760 53.98 17.35 50.34
N GLU A 761 53.32 18.25 49.60
CA GLU A 761 53.13 19.66 49.99
C GLU A 761 51.65 20.00 50.29
N TYR A 762 50.73 19.06 50.09
CA TYR A 762 49.28 19.24 50.21
C TYR A 762 48.71 18.48 51.41
N THR A 763 47.39 18.35 51.51
CA THR A 763 46.75 17.54 52.55
C THR A 763 46.27 16.21 51.98
N PHE A 764 46.69 15.10 52.60
CA PHE A 764 46.20 13.76 52.32
C PHE A 764 45.30 13.28 53.46
N TRP A 765 44.02 13.06 53.17
CA TRP A 765 43.04 12.55 54.12
C TRP A 765 42.72 11.08 53.85
N GLY A 766 42.88 10.23 54.85
CA GLY A 766 42.49 8.83 54.77
C GLY A 766 41.01 8.56 55.02
N GLU A 767 40.25 9.49 55.62
CA GLU A 767 38.77 9.40 55.81
C GLU A 767 38.27 8.06 56.41
N SER A 768 39.03 7.49 57.35
CA SER A 768 38.74 6.17 57.96
C SER A 768 38.92 4.97 57.00
N HIS A 769 39.57 5.16 55.86
CA HIS A 769 39.99 4.11 54.94
C HIS A 769 41.45 3.70 55.14
N ASN A 770 41.76 2.49 54.71
CA ASN A 770 43.05 1.86 54.92
C ASN A 770 43.81 1.66 53.60
N ILE A 771 45.14 1.73 53.67
CA ILE A 771 46.05 1.38 52.57
C ILE A 771 46.68 0.03 52.88
N TYR A 772 46.51 -0.96 52.01
CA TYR A 772 47.06 -2.31 52.19
C TYR A 772 48.13 -2.65 51.18
N GLY A 773 48.99 -3.59 51.54
CA GLY A 773 49.96 -4.19 50.62
C GLY A 773 51.14 -3.27 50.33
N LEU A 774 51.42 -2.29 51.19
CA LEU A 774 52.63 -1.48 51.05
C LEU A 774 53.85 -2.42 51.09
N LYS A 775 54.69 -2.34 50.05
CA LYS A 775 55.97 -3.05 50.02
C LYS A 775 57.04 -2.14 49.47
N ILE A 776 58.05 -1.82 50.27
CA ILE A 776 59.18 -1.00 49.83
C ILE A 776 60.46 -1.78 50.05
N THR A 777 61.11 -2.15 48.95
CA THR A 777 62.46 -2.72 48.94
C THR A 777 63.45 -1.67 48.42
N HIS A 778 64.39 -1.21 49.26
CA HIS A 778 65.32 -0.16 48.87
C HIS A 778 66.79 -0.52 49.10
N GLN A 779 67.64 -0.25 48.10
CA GLN A 779 69.08 -0.57 48.15
C GLN A 779 69.96 0.63 48.52
N GLN A 780 69.51 1.86 48.25
CA GLN A 780 70.29 3.07 48.50
C GLN A 780 69.89 3.72 49.82
N SER A 781 70.76 4.59 50.34
CA SER A 781 70.47 5.42 51.52
C SER A 781 69.63 6.64 51.12
N GLY A 782 68.75 7.09 52.02
CA GLY A 782 67.87 8.23 51.78
C GLY A 782 66.64 8.24 52.69
N ASN A 783 65.66 9.08 52.34
CA ASN A 783 64.38 9.14 53.04
C ASN A 783 63.42 8.10 52.45
N ILE A 784 62.80 7.30 53.31
CA ILE A 784 62.02 6.13 52.93
C ILE A 784 60.76 6.06 53.80
N GLY A 785 59.63 5.87 53.14
CA GLY A 785 58.32 5.66 53.72
C GLY A 785 57.30 5.62 52.59
N PHE A 786 56.01 5.54 52.92
CA PHE A 786 54.96 5.79 51.94
C PHE A 786 55.19 7.14 51.22
N ILE A 787 55.60 8.15 51.99
CA ILE A 787 56.11 9.46 51.55
C ILE A 787 57.57 9.61 52.00
N ARG A 788 58.47 10.07 51.14
CA ARG A 788 59.86 10.35 51.50
C ARG A 788 59.97 11.58 52.39
N ARG A 789 59.36 12.69 51.97
CA ARG A 789 59.43 13.98 52.67
C ARG A 789 58.06 14.65 52.70
N ASN A 790 57.57 14.96 53.90
CA ASN A 790 56.32 15.67 54.11
C ASN A 790 56.56 17.14 54.48
N LEU A 791 56.01 18.06 53.69
CA LEU A 791 55.89 19.49 53.97
C LEU A 791 54.44 19.93 54.21
N GLY A 792 53.46 19.06 53.92
CA GLY A 792 52.03 19.30 54.12
C GLY A 792 51.45 18.50 55.29
N ALA A 793 50.25 17.95 55.09
CA ALA A 793 49.53 17.19 56.11
C ALA A 793 49.18 15.76 55.63
N VAL A 794 49.34 14.79 56.53
CA VAL A 794 48.90 13.40 56.36
C VAL A 794 47.99 13.06 57.53
N ASN A 795 46.68 12.94 57.27
CA ASN A 795 45.64 12.89 58.28
C ASN A 795 44.82 11.60 58.15
N ASN A 796 44.59 10.91 59.28
CA ASN A 796 43.73 9.72 59.34
C ASN A 796 44.15 8.59 58.37
N VAL A 797 45.45 8.43 58.08
CA VAL A 797 45.94 7.42 57.13
C VAL A 797 46.40 6.19 57.90
N THR A 798 45.77 5.04 57.66
CA THR A 798 46.21 3.75 58.18
C THR A 798 46.88 2.94 57.07
N ILE A 799 48.11 2.48 57.30
CA ILE A 799 48.90 1.72 56.33
C ILE A 799 49.28 0.36 56.89
N TYR A 800 48.97 -0.68 56.13
CA TYR A 800 49.42 -2.05 56.34
C TYR A 800 50.51 -2.42 55.33
N GLY A 801 51.72 -2.73 55.80
CA GLY A 801 52.74 -3.24 54.90
C GLY A 801 54.15 -3.38 55.46
N ASN A 802 55.09 -3.62 54.55
CA ASN A 802 56.45 -4.03 54.85
C ASN A 802 57.48 -3.12 54.17
N ILE A 803 58.46 -2.65 54.93
CA ILE A 803 59.59 -1.86 54.44
C ILE A 803 60.87 -2.63 54.72
N THR A 804 61.61 -3.02 53.69
CA THR A 804 62.86 -3.77 53.83
C THR A 804 63.99 -3.07 53.09
N LEU A 805 65.07 -2.75 53.81
CA LEU A 805 66.29 -2.24 53.22
C LEU A 805 67.34 -3.34 53.14
N SER A 806 68.15 -3.32 52.08
CA SER A 806 69.32 -4.20 52.02
C SER A 806 70.35 -3.79 53.08
N ALA A 807 71.06 -4.79 53.63
CA ALA A 807 72.19 -4.53 54.52
C ALA A 807 73.25 -3.70 53.77
N ASN A 808 73.71 -2.63 54.41
CA ASN A 808 74.76 -1.77 53.88
C ASN A 808 75.65 -1.32 55.05
N ASN A 809 76.96 -1.50 54.87
CA ASN A 809 77.98 -1.13 55.85
C ASN A 809 78.53 0.29 55.64
N SER A 810 78.04 1.05 54.66
CA SER A 810 78.43 2.44 54.44
C SER A 810 77.91 3.38 55.55
N ASP A 811 78.63 4.46 55.83
CA ASP A 811 78.26 5.53 56.78
C ASP A 811 77.06 6.41 56.34
N LEU A 812 76.30 6.00 55.33
CA LEU A 812 75.21 6.78 54.75
C LEU A 812 73.88 6.54 55.49
N TRP A 813 73.30 7.63 56.00
CA TRP A 813 72.08 7.63 56.79
C TRP A 813 70.84 7.31 55.95
N SER A 814 69.94 6.49 56.48
CA SER A 814 68.60 6.29 55.92
C SER A 814 67.56 6.69 56.96
N ASN A 815 66.60 7.53 56.57
CA ASN A 815 65.50 7.97 57.42
C ASN A 815 64.26 7.19 57.02
N VAL A 816 63.85 6.23 57.84
CA VAL A 816 62.83 5.24 57.51
C VAL A 816 61.64 5.40 58.44
N GLY A 817 60.48 5.74 57.88
CA GLY A 817 59.19 5.69 58.58
C GLY A 817 58.22 4.79 57.84
N GLY A 818 57.30 4.13 58.56
CA GLY A 818 56.23 3.37 57.92
C GLY A 818 55.36 4.24 57.01
N ILE A 819 55.12 5.49 57.40
CA ILE A 819 54.35 6.46 56.63
C ILE A 819 55.27 7.51 56.02
N VAL A 820 56.12 8.17 56.81
CA VAL A 820 56.95 9.29 56.33
C VAL A 820 58.43 9.10 56.65
N GLY A 821 59.32 9.24 55.68
CA GLY A 821 60.76 9.23 55.93
C GLY A 821 61.22 10.42 56.79
N VAL A 822 60.90 11.64 56.33
CA VAL A 822 61.18 12.91 57.03
C VAL A 822 59.94 13.79 57.08
N ASN A 823 59.51 14.17 58.28
CA ASN A 823 58.43 15.13 58.49
C ASN A 823 59.02 16.51 58.79
N ASP A 824 58.91 17.42 57.83
CA ASP A 824 59.43 18.80 57.90
C ASP A 824 58.33 19.84 58.06
N CYS A 825 57.07 19.41 58.20
CA CYS A 825 55.95 20.35 58.31
C CYS A 825 55.95 21.04 59.68
N ILE A 826 56.37 22.31 59.71
CA ILE A 826 56.32 23.17 60.89
C ILE A 826 54.94 23.84 60.92
N PRO A 827 54.16 23.74 62.02
CA PRO A 827 52.82 24.31 62.08
C PRO A 827 52.84 25.84 61.89
N ALA A 828 51.85 26.36 61.16
CA ALA A 828 51.57 27.79 61.13
C ALA A 828 51.12 28.25 62.53
N ALA A 829 51.62 29.42 62.97
CA ALA A 829 51.57 29.88 64.36
C ALA A 829 50.19 30.34 64.89
N SER A 830 49.06 29.91 64.30
CA SER A 830 47.71 30.33 64.75
C SER A 830 46.93 29.17 65.37
N GLU A 831 46.53 29.35 66.63
CA GLU A 831 45.86 28.35 67.47
C GLU A 831 44.40 28.01 67.10
N GLU A 832 43.81 28.64 66.07
CA GLU A 832 42.36 28.57 65.84
C GLU A 832 41.86 27.43 64.92
N ASP A 833 42.71 26.77 64.13
CA ASP A 833 42.28 25.62 63.30
C ASP A 833 42.94 24.32 63.77
N THR A 834 42.24 23.59 64.63
CA THR A 834 42.70 22.30 65.17
C THR A 834 42.67 21.15 64.15
N GLU A 835 41.93 21.29 63.05
CA GLU A 835 41.74 20.25 62.03
C GLU A 835 42.75 20.31 60.86
N ASN A 836 43.52 21.40 60.73
CA ASN A 836 44.43 21.64 59.59
C ASN A 836 45.90 21.88 60.01
N LYS A 837 46.32 21.35 61.15
CA LYS A 837 47.73 21.43 61.58
C LYS A 837 48.58 20.57 60.65
N GLY A 838 49.42 21.20 59.85
CA GLY A 838 50.42 20.52 59.04
C GLY A 838 51.26 19.53 59.87
N GLY A 839 51.61 18.37 59.31
CA GLY A 839 52.27 17.27 60.03
C GLY A 839 51.67 15.89 59.72
N VAL A 840 51.95 14.91 60.57
CA VAL A 840 51.38 13.56 60.49
C VAL A 840 50.42 13.37 61.65
N ASN A 841 49.12 13.27 61.35
CA ASN A 841 48.06 13.29 62.35
C ASN A 841 47.17 12.05 62.24
N PHE A 842 46.80 11.48 63.40
CA PHE A 842 45.83 10.39 63.55
C PHE A 842 46.09 9.20 62.62
N SER A 843 47.35 8.98 62.26
CA SER A 843 47.75 8.01 61.25
C SER A 843 48.33 6.78 61.90
N CYS A 844 48.15 5.62 61.27
CA CYS A 844 48.50 4.33 61.84
C CYS A 844 49.40 3.53 60.90
N PHE A 845 50.43 2.87 61.44
CA PHE A 845 51.26 1.92 60.68
C PHE A 845 51.27 0.55 61.35
N ILE A 846 50.99 -0.48 60.54
CA ILE A 846 50.94 -1.88 60.95
C ILE A 846 51.74 -2.73 59.97
N GLY A 847 52.69 -3.52 60.46
CA GLY A 847 53.47 -4.46 59.64
C GLY A 847 54.95 -4.55 60.02
N GLU A 848 55.83 -4.82 59.05
CA GLU A 848 57.25 -5.07 59.30
C GLU A 848 58.17 -4.00 58.70
N ILE A 849 59.03 -3.40 59.52
CA ILE A 849 60.12 -2.53 59.05
C ILE A 849 61.44 -3.21 59.37
N SER A 850 62.25 -3.52 58.36
CA SER A 850 63.54 -4.21 58.50
C SER A 850 64.66 -3.39 57.85
N VAL A 851 65.52 -2.81 58.68
CA VAL A 851 66.56 -1.86 58.28
C VAL A 851 67.91 -2.29 58.89
N PRO A 852 68.59 -3.28 58.29
CA PRO A 852 69.88 -3.79 58.76
C PRO A 852 71.05 -2.84 58.41
N ARG A 853 70.96 -1.57 58.84
CA ARG A 853 71.92 -0.50 58.54
C ARG A 853 72.29 0.30 59.81
N PRO A 854 73.59 0.37 60.18
CA PRO A 854 74.05 0.97 61.44
C PRO A 854 73.66 2.44 61.65
N TYR A 855 73.58 3.22 60.57
CA TYR A 855 73.37 4.69 60.60
C TYR A 855 71.95 5.11 60.24
N SER A 856 70.99 4.19 60.33
CA SER A 856 69.60 4.50 59.96
C SER A 856 68.79 4.97 61.15
N ILE A 857 67.89 5.89 60.89
CA ILE A 857 66.88 6.38 61.82
C ILE A 857 65.57 5.74 61.40
N VAL A 858 64.97 4.94 62.28
CA VAL A 858 63.84 4.08 61.97
C VAL A 858 62.69 4.35 62.93
N GLY A 859 61.55 4.80 62.40
CA GLY A 859 60.31 4.94 63.16
C GLY A 859 59.18 4.09 62.56
N GLY A 860 58.22 3.68 63.38
CA GLY A 860 56.99 3.05 62.86
C GLY A 860 56.13 4.02 62.06
N ILE A 861 56.07 5.31 62.43
CA ILE A 861 55.33 6.34 61.70
C ILE A 861 56.29 7.19 60.86
N VAL A 862 57.27 7.80 61.52
CA VAL A 862 58.19 8.77 60.91
C VAL A 862 59.64 8.38 61.15
N GLY A 863 60.51 8.44 60.14
CA GLY A 863 61.96 8.30 60.38
C GLY A 863 62.50 9.44 61.24
N VAL A 864 62.49 10.66 60.69
CA VAL A 864 62.92 11.88 61.39
C VAL A 864 61.77 12.89 61.46
N ASN A 865 61.48 13.38 62.66
CA ASN A 865 60.48 14.39 62.91
C ASN A 865 61.09 15.75 63.26
N TYR A 866 60.98 16.70 62.33
CA TYR A 866 61.21 18.13 62.55
C TYR A 866 59.89 18.91 62.71
N GLY A 867 58.76 18.33 62.30
CA GLY A 867 57.42 18.89 62.37
C GLY A 867 56.57 18.39 63.55
N GLN A 868 55.25 18.37 63.35
CA GLN A 868 54.30 17.86 64.34
C GLN A 868 53.85 16.42 64.04
N ILE A 869 53.76 15.60 65.09
CA ILE A 869 53.07 14.29 65.07
C ILE A 869 51.97 14.30 66.13
N TRP A 870 50.74 14.01 65.74
CA TRP A 870 49.59 14.05 66.65
C TRP A 870 48.75 12.78 66.52
N GLY A 871 48.38 12.14 67.63
CA GLY A 871 47.38 11.05 67.61
C GLY A 871 47.74 9.81 66.82
N CYS A 872 49.01 9.62 66.45
CA CYS A 872 49.43 8.51 65.61
C CYS A 872 49.58 7.21 66.40
N ILE A 873 49.40 6.08 65.72
CA ILE A 873 49.39 4.75 66.32
C ILE A 873 50.35 3.82 65.59
N THR A 874 51.26 3.17 66.31
CA THR A 874 52.04 2.05 65.73
C THR A 874 51.55 0.74 66.31
N GLY A 875 51.14 -0.18 65.41
CA GLY A 875 50.45 -1.43 65.73
C GLY A 875 48.96 -1.24 66.03
N ASP A 876 48.24 -2.33 66.26
CA ASP A 876 46.83 -2.30 66.66
C ASP A 876 46.53 -3.39 67.71
N SER A 877 45.27 -3.66 68.05
CA SER A 877 44.91 -4.69 69.03
C SER A 877 45.04 -6.14 68.51
N ASN A 878 45.09 -6.35 67.20
CA ASN A 878 44.88 -7.65 66.55
C ASN A 878 46.12 -8.16 65.78
N GLN A 879 47.01 -7.27 65.39
CA GLN A 879 48.17 -7.48 64.55
C GLN A 879 49.39 -6.84 65.20
N LYS A 880 50.52 -7.56 65.12
CA LYS A 880 51.77 -7.15 65.74
C LYS A 880 52.63 -6.41 64.72
N THR A 881 53.09 -5.21 65.05
CA THR A 881 54.11 -4.52 64.26
C THR A 881 55.49 -4.99 64.68
N THR A 882 56.40 -5.19 63.74
CA THR A 882 57.81 -5.54 64.03
C THR A 882 58.74 -4.52 63.39
N ILE A 883 59.62 -3.91 64.17
CA ILE A 883 60.66 -3.01 63.69
C ILE A 883 62.02 -3.61 64.01
N THR A 884 62.74 -4.05 62.97
CA THR A 884 64.11 -4.52 63.06
C THR A 884 65.07 -3.46 62.53
N GLY A 885 66.06 -3.03 63.31
CA GLY A 885 66.98 -1.96 62.91
C GLY A 885 68.34 -2.03 63.61
N TYR A 886 69.37 -1.37 63.07
CA TYR A 886 70.73 -1.34 63.65
C TYR A 886 71.19 0.05 64.13
N GLY A 887 70.36 1.07 63.94
CA GLY A 887 70.64 2.47 64.30
C GLY A 887 69.70 3.01 65.39
N ASP A 888 69.15 4.20 65.18
CA ASP A 888 68.18 4.83 66.09
C ASP A 888 66.76 4.35 65.77
N ILE A 889 66.06 3.73 66.73
CA ILE A 889 64.79 3.03 66.49
C ILE A 889 63.71 3.49 67.47
N GLY A 890 62.54 3.87 66.95
CA GLY A 890 61.35 4.21 67.72
C GLY A 890 60.08 3.58 67.17
N GLY A 891 59.08 3.32 68.02
CA GLY A 891 57.75 2.91 67.55
C GLY A 891 57.02 4.01 66.80
N ILE A 892 57.11 5.27 67.23
CA ILE A 892 56.53 6.42 66.51
C ILE A 892 57.59 7.07 65.62
N SER A 893 58.72 7.46 66.20
CA SER A 893 59.77 8.17 65.47
C SER A 893 61.17 7.66 65.81
N GLY A 894 62.03 7.46 64.80
CA GLY A 894 63.43 7.11 65.09
C GLY A 894 64.17 8.30 65.71
N LYS A 895 63.93 9.51 65.20
CA LYS A 895 64.48 10.76 65.75
C LYS A 895 63.43 11.85 65.85
N ASN A 896 63.32 12.50 67.01
CA ASN A 896 62.40 13.61 67.24
C ASN A 896 63.14 14.88 67.67
N THR A 897 62.84 16.02 67.03
CA THR A 897 63.32 17.33 67.46
C THR A 897 62.22 18.36 67.71
N ASN A 898 60.97 17.93 67.67
CA ASN A 898 59.81 18.81 67.82
C ASN A 898 58.70 18.05 68.58
N PHE A 899 57.44 18.18 68.20
CA PHE A 899 56.31 17.80 69.04
C PHE A 899 55.69 16.45 68.64
N ILE A 900 55.55 15.55 69.63
CA ILE A 900 54.77 14.31 69.53
C ILE A 900 53.70 14.32 70.63
N TYR A 901 52.44 14.28 70.22
CA TYR A 901 51.30 14.43 71.13
C TYR A 901 50.29 13.31 70.96
N THR A 902 49.72 12.82 72.06
CA THR A 902 48.59 11.87 72.09
C THR A 902 48.79 10.59 71.26
N CYS A 903 50.02 10.14 71.08
CA CYS A 903 50.34 8.97 70.27
C CYS A 903 50.31 7.67 71.09
N VAL A 904 50.04 6.56 70.41
CA VAL A 904 49.94 5.23 71.01
C VAL A 904 50.89 4.25 70.33
N VAL A 905 51.60 3.47 71.11
CA VAL A 905 52.36 2.32 70.63
C VAL A 905 51.76 1.08 71.26
N THR A 906 51.30 0.13 70.45
CA THR A 906 50.66 -1.09 70.94
C THR A 906 51.08 -2.30 70.11
N ASN A 907 51.19 -3.48 70.73
CA ASN A 907 51.54 -4.72 70.04
C ASN A 907 52.79 -4.58 69.14
N LEU A 908 53.86 -3.99 69.66
CA LEU A 908 55.09 -3.70 68.91
C LEU A 908 56.26 -4.58 69.36
N ASP A 909 56.95 -5.23 68.43
CA ASP A 909 58.26 -5.83 68.64
C ASP A 909 59.36 -4.95 68.02
N ILE A 910 60.27 -4.44 68.84
CA ILE A 910 61.48 -3.80 68.34
C ILE A 910 62.65 -4.78 68.51
N LYS A 911 63.31 -5.11 67.39
CA LYS A 911 64.50 -5.98 67.37
C LYS A 911 65.71 -5.17 66.92
N SER A 912 66.67 -4.98 67.80
CA SER A 912 67.85 -4.17 67.50
C SER A 912 69.14 -4.95 67.53
N LYS A 913 70.02 -4.71 66.55
CA LYS A 913 71.41 -5.18 66.58
C LYS A 913 72.34 -4.01 66.82
N SER A 914 72.99 -3.99 67.98
CA SER A 914 73.84 -2.87 68.40
C SER A 914 75.14 -2.82 67.58
N THR A 915 75.48 -1.65 67.04
CA THR A 915 76.70 -1.43 66.23
C THR A 915 77.62 -0.44 66.92
N ARG A 916 78.91 -0.35 66.52
CA ARG A 916 80.02 0.36 67.22
C ARG A 916 79.71 1.77 67.79
N GLN A 917 78.67 2.47 67.34
CA GLN A 917 78.28 3.79 67.84
C GLN A 917 77.20 3.81 68.94
N GLY A 918 76.64 2.66 69.32
CA GLY A 918 75.64 2.58 70.40
C GLY A 918 74.31 3.25 70.03
N GLY A 919 73.61 2.68 69.06
CA GLY A 919 72.28 3.14 68.62
C GLY A 919 71.27 3.27 69.76
N THR A 920 70.30 4.16 69.56
CA THR A 920 69.27 4.48 70.56
C THR A 920 67.97 3.75 70.25
N ILE A 921 67.36 3.09 71.22
CA ILE A 921 66.18 2.24 70.99
C ILE A 921 65.11 2.62 72.01
N GLY A 922 63.98 3.12 71.54
CA GLY A 922 62.83 3.47 72.37
C GLY A 922 61.55 2.82 71.87
N GLY A 923 60.62 2.46 72.74
CA GLY A 923 59.31 2.00 72.30
C GLY A 923 58.52 3.08 71.55
N VAL A 924 58.74 4.37 71.85
CA VAL A 924 58.10 5.52 71.16
C VAL A 924 59.11 6.25 70.30
N VAL A 925 60.24 6.68 70.89
CA VAL A 925 61.28 7.44 70.17
C VAL A 925 62.67 6.85 70.43
N GLY A 926 63.44 6.61 69.37
CA GLY A 926 64.85 6.24 69.51
C GLY A 926 65.66 7.37 70.15
N HIS A 927 65.80 8.47 69.42
CA HIS A 927 66.58 9.65 69.81
C HIS A 927 65.73 10.92 69.82
N CYS A 928 65.50 11.51 70.99
CA CYS A 928 64.82 12.80 71.13
C CYS A 928 65.83 13.89 71.50
N THR A 929 65.90 14.97 70.70
CA THR A 929 66.78 16.13 70.96
C THR A 929 66.00 17.42 70.84
N LYS A 930 65.83 18.19 71.93
CA LYS A 930 65.01 19.42 71.99
C LYS A 930 63.52 19.24 71.66
N GLY A 931 63.07 18.00 71.48
CA GLY A 931 61.68 17.67 71.21
C GLY A 931 60.86 17.45 72.48
N GLU A 932 59.55 17.47 72.33
CA GLU A 932 58.57 17.22 73.40
C GLU A 932 57.68 16.03 73.04
N MET A 933 57.44 15.18 74.04
CA MET A 933 56.53 14.04 73.99
C MET A 933 55.51 14.17 75.11
N GLN A 934 54.22 14.18 74.77
CA GLN A 934 53.15 14.39 75.75
C GLN A 934 51.94 13.48 75.50
N LEU A 935 51.34 12.97 76.59
CA LEU A 935 50.14 12.11 76.56
C LEU A 935 50.36 10.82 75.75
N ILE A 936 51.47 10.13 76.01
CA ILE A 936 51.85 8.95 75.25
C ILE A 936 51.43 7.67 75.98
N ARG A 937 50.93 6.69 75.23
CA ARG A 937 50.64 5.35 75.77
C ARG A 937 51.46 4.29 75.06
N VAL A 938 52.12 3.43 75.84
CA VAL A 938 52.84 2.26 75.35
C VAL A 938 52.20 1.01 75.96
N ASN A 939 51.78 0.06 75.12
CA ASN A 939 51.14 -1.16 75.56
C ASN A 939 51.72 -2.37 74.82
N ASN A 940 51.82 -3.50 75.50
CA ASN A 940 52.20 -4.79 74.91
C ASN A 940 53.39 -4.70 73.92
N THR A 941 54.45 -4.01 74.33
CA THR A 941 55.63 -3.74 73.50
C THR A 941 56.83 -4.52 74.02
N LYS A 942 57.55 -5.23 73.14
CA LYS A 942 58.79 -5.95 73.47
C LYS A 942 59.97 -5.28 72.77
N ILE A 943 61.01 -4.96 73.52
CA ILE A 943 62.28 -4.46 72.96
C ILE A 943 63.37 -5.52 73.16
N GLU A 944 63.87 -6.08 72.06
CA GLU A 944 64.82 -7.18 72.04
C GLU A 944 66.13 -6.76 71.37
N SER A 945 67.26 -6.99 72.05
CA SER A 945 68.56 -6.97 71.42
C SER A 945 68.84 -8.34 70.81
N ILE A 946 69.04 -8.39 69.49
CA ILE A 946 69.27 -9.63 68.72
C ILE A 946 70.76 -9.86 68.40
N GLY A 947 71.66 -9.07 68.98
CA GLY A 947 73.12 -9.24 68.86
C GLY A 947 73.87 -7.92 68.68
N TYR A 948 75.16 -8.03 68.33
CA TYR A 948 76.06 -6.88 68.19
C TYR A 948 76.98 -6.98 66.95
N LEU A 949 77.51 -5.85 66.49
CA LEU A 949 78.52 -5.72 65.41
C LEU A 949 79.77 -4.97 65.94
N GLY A 950 80.53 -5.59 66.85
CA GLY A 950 81.76 -5.05 67.43
C GLY A 950 81.85 -5.16 68.96
N ILE A 951 83.02 -4.90 69.55
CA ILE A 951 83.26 -4.90 71.00
C ILE A 951 83.18 -3.46 71.53
N GLY A 952 82.60 -3.25 72.72
CA GLY A 952 82.53 -1.94 73.39
C GLY A 952 81.36 -1.07 72.92
N VAL A 953 80.19 -1.68 72.73
CA VAL A 953 78.99 -0.99 72.27
C VAL A 953 78.23 -0.38 73.45
N MET A 954 77.78 0.87 73.31
CA MET A 954 77.01 1.59 74.35
C MET A 954 75.55 1.81 73.93
N PRO A 955 74.73 0.75 73.80
CA PRO A 955 73.34 0.89 73.38
C PRO A 955 72.54 1.63 74.45
N LYS A 956 71.63 2.52 74.04
CA LYS A 956 70.76 3.28 74.96
C LYS A 956 69.32 2.83 74.71
N MET A 957 68.75 2.06 75.62
CA MET A 957 67.48 1.35 75.44
C MET A 957 66.45 1.83 76.46
N GLY A 958 65.20 2.08 76.05
CA GLY A 958 64.12 2.39 76.98
C GLY A 958 62.78 1.94 76.45
N ILE A 959 61.87 1.53 77.34
CA ILE A 959 60.50 1.14 76.96
C ILE A 959 59.77 2.31 76.26
N VAL A 960 60.09 3.55 76.60
CA VAL A 960 59.50 4.75 75.97
C VAL A 960 60.50 5.45 75.06
N VAL A 961 61.67 5.82 75.58
CA VAL A 961 62.67 6.61 74.85
C VAL A 961 64.08 6.05 75.02
N GLY A 962 64.83 5.92 73.93
CA GLY A 962 66.21 5.42 73.96
C GLY A 962 67.20 6.46 74.47
N TYR A 963 67.16 7.68 73.93
CA TYR A 963 67.99 8.81 74.36
C TYR A 963 67.23 10.13 74.33
N LEU A 964 67.21 10.86 75.45
CA LEU A 964 66.50 12.15 75.60
C LEU A 964 67.49 13.28 75.96
N ILE A 965 67.72 14.23 75.04
CA ILE A 965 68.63 15.37 75.24
C ILE A 965 67.85 16.68 75.12
N GLU A 966 67.91 17.54 76.15
CA GLU A 966 67.22 18.85 76.16
C GLU A 966 65.71 18.75 75.84
N GLY A 967 65.12 17.56 76.03
CA GLY A 967 63.75 17.26 75.63
C GLY A 967 62.78 17.21 76.81
N VAL A 968 61.50 17.14 76.49
CA VAL A 968 60.40 17.16 77.45
C VAL A 968 59.59 15.86 77.35
N LEU A 969 59.29 15.23 78.48
CA LEU A 969 58.42 14.05 78.58
C LEU A 969 57.31 14.31 79.60
N LYS A 970 56.05 14.26 79.17
CA LYS A 970 54.88 14.54 80.02
C LYS A 970 53.78 13.49 79.87
N ASN A 971 53.14 13.10 80.96
CA ASN A 971 51.99 12.19 81.01
C ASN A 971 52.18 10.94 80.13
N VAL A 972 53.21 10.15 80.41
CA VAL A 972 53.46 8.90 79.68
C VAL A 972 53.15 7.66 80.51
N GLU A 973 52.40 6.74 79.90
CA GLU A 973 51.95 5.47 80.49
C GLU A 973 52.55 4.30 79.72
N ALA A 974 53.02 3.25 80.42
CA ALA A 974 53.56 2.03 79.81
C ALA A 974 53.04 0.78 80.53
N SER A 975 52.37 -0.13 79.82
CA SER A 975 51.77 -1.34 80.39
C SER A 975 52.08 -2.59 79.57
N ASN A 976 52.16 -3.76 80.22
CA ASN A 976 52.44 -5.06 79.58
C ASN A 976 53.69 -5.07 78.67
N CYS A 977 54.68 -4.23 78.97
CA CYS A 977 55.90 -4.11 78.17
C CYS A 977 56.99 -5.04 78.71
N SER A 978 57.87 -5.52 77.82
CA SER A 978 59.01 -6.37 78.18
C SER A 978 60.26 -6.00 77.40
N TYR A 979 61.42 -6.42 77.88
CA TYR A 979 62.69 -6.24 77.19
C TYR A 979 63.57 -7.48 77.31
N ASP A 980 64.42 -7.71 76.30
CA ASP A 980 65.41 -8.77 76.29
C ASP A 980 66.75 -8.21 75.82
N ILE A 981 67.73 -8.19 76.71
CA ILE A 981 69.11 -7.73 76.44
C ILE A 981 70.13 -8.87 76.59
N SER A 982 69.67 -10.12 76.55
CA SER A 982 70.50 -11.31 76.77
C SER A 982 71.64 -11.44 75.74
N ALA A 983 71.42 -10.96 74.51
CA ALA A 983 72.38 -10.99 73.42
C ALA A 983 73.55 -9.99 73.55
N LEU A 984 73.51 -9.06 74.52
CA LEU A 984 74.58 -8.11 74.80
C LEU A 984 75.61 -8.66 75.81
N PHE A 985 76.86 -8.24 75.69
CA PHE A 985 77.88 -8.54 76.69
C PHE A 985 77.54 -7.91 78.04
N VAL A 986 77.92 -8.59 79.14
CA VAL A 986 77.64 -8.14 80.52
C VAL A 986 78.08 -6.68 80.76
N GLY A 987 79.24 -6.29 80.23
CA GLY A 987 79.77 -4.93 80.34
C GLY A 987 79.02 -3.86 79.53
N ASP A 988 78.27 -4.25 78.50
CA ASP A 988 77.53 -3.32 77.64
C ASP A 988 76.08 -3.11 78.14
N LYS A 989 75.55 -4.05 78.94
CA LYS A 989 74.19 -3.97 79.53
C LYS A 989 74.00 -2.75 80.43
N ILE A 990 75.08 -2.23 81.01
CA ILE A 990 75.07 -1.05 81.89
C ILE A 990 74.67 0.24 81.15
N TYR A 991 74.75 0.26 79.82
CA TYR A 991 74.43 1.43 79.01
C TYR A 991 72.96 1.47 78.57
N CYS A 992 72.26 0.33 78.66
CA CYS A 992 70.88 0.18 78.21
C CYS A 992 69.95 1.13 78.96
N PHE A 993 69.79 0.94 80.26
CA PHE A 993 68.81 1.64 81.08
C PHE A 993 69.51 2.54 82.10
N ARG A 994 68.95 3.72 82.36
CA ARG A 994 69.48 4.63 83.38
C ARG A 994 69.17 4.16 84.81
N ASP A 995 67.95 3.65 85.01
CA ASP A 995 67.39 3.26 86.30
C ASP A 995 66.71 1.88 86.20
N ASP A 996 66.42 1.26 87.35
CA ASP A 996 65.91 -0.12 87.48
C ASP A 996 64.57 -0.38 86.75
N LYS A 997 63.84 0.67 86.37
CA LYS A 997 62.51 0.58 85.75
C LYS A 997 62.53 0.45 84.23
N ALA A 998 63.69 0.52 83.58
CA ALA A 998 63.86 0.37 82.12
C ALA A 998 63.00 1.29 81.23
N PHE A 999 62.35 2.31 81.80
CA PHE A 999 61.36 3.15 81.12
C PHE A 999 62.00 4.06 80.07
N TRP A 1000 63.21 4.54 80.35
CA TRP A 1000 64.05 5.34 79.48
C TRP A 1000 65.47 4.79 79.46
N GLY A 1001 66.16 5.00 78.34
CA GLY A 1001 67.60 4.77 78.24
C GLY A 1001 68.37 5.93 78.85
N LYS A 1002 69.21 6.60 78.06
CA LYS A 1002 70.01 7.75 78.53
C LYS A 1002 69.17 9.05 78.49
N TRP A 1003 69.40 9.98 79.42
CA TRP A 1003 68.92 11.36 79.27
C TRP A 1003 69.98 12.38 79.68
N GLU A 1004 69.87 13.61 79.16
CA GLU A 1004 70.75 14.76 79.47
C GLU A 1004 69.93 16.06 79.38
N ASN A 1005 69.95 16.89 80.43
CA ASN A 1005 69.22 18.17 80.48
C ASN A 1005 67.71 18.07 80.13
N ALA A 1006 67.08 16.95 80.45
CA ALA A 1006 65.68 16.68 80.13
C ALA A 1006 64.70 17.13 81.22
N THR A 1007 63.46 17.46 80.84
CA THR A 1007 62.35 17.78 81.77
C THR A 1007 61.31 16.65 81.74
N ILE A 1008 61.00 16.09 82.90
CA ILE A 1008 60.05 14.98 83.03
C ILE A 1008 59.08 15.29 84.16
N ASP A 1009 57.78 15.15 83.89
CA ASP A 1009 56.75 15.41 84.90
C ASP A 1009 56.64 14.27 85.93
N GLY A 1010 56.02 14.58 87.07
CA GLY A 1010 55.86 13.62 88.17
C GLY A 1010 54.83 12.51 87.92
N ILE A 1011 54.13 12.54 86.79
CA ILE A 1011 53.09 11.58 86.42
C ILE A 1011 53.65 10.49 85.52
N THR A 1012 54.65 10.83 84.72
CA THR A 1012 55.36 9.90 83.83
C THR A 1012 55.95 8.72 84.63
N GLY A 1013 55.54 7.50 84.26
CA GLY A 1013 56.02 6.28 84.89
C GLY A 1013 55.37 5.90 86.23
N LEU A 1014 54.31 6.61 86.67
CA LEU A 1014 53.51 6.19 87.84
C LEU A 1014 52.77 4.85 87.62
N TYR A 1015 52.53 4.48 86.36
CA TYR A 1015 51.85 3.25 85.94
C TYR A 1015 52.75 2.34 85.09
N GLY A 1016 54.06 2.34 85.35
CA GLY A 1016 55.03 1.47 84.66
C GLY A 1016 54.79 -0.04 84.92
N PRO A 1017 55.49 -0.92 84.18
CA PRO A 1017 55.33 -2.37 84.28
C PRO A 1017 55.66 -2.93 85.67
#